data_AF-X6N6A3-F1
#
_entry.id   AF-X6N6A3-F1
#
_cell.length_a   1.000
_cell.length_b   1.000
_cell.length_c   1.000
_cell.angle_alpha   90.00
_cell.angle_beta   90.00
_cell.angle_gamma   90.00
#
_symmetry.space_group_name_H-M   'P 1'
#
loop_
_entity.id
_entity.type
_entity.pdbx_description
1 polymer ?
#
loop_
_entity_poly.entity_id
_entity_poly.type
_entity_poly.pdbx_seq_one_letter_code
_entity_poly.pdbx_strand_id
1 'polypeptide(L)'
;MFVRMLLIQTYFVGTNRMKEGKEEKIVRESCLFILANILKKPTKSKYRVVNHDILCKTLEQQCNEQGANYGGVVSIMETKLCEMGFQRDSSNVWRKNDVDMLDLWERYYGLIKTQKMYTFSFFFFFFRRYSLYKKRMGIPEVVCIKENDNSWKEYQIAFDYDHRQILLFNQKSEPVGVRVLQVGDPTNIFEFDINVLWENHFSEVETNQTKWCGLVLNKRWHFRMQDVIERDNFSNFCSEFNSFYVMWKNESKIYYEALDPFKVTLKQGLERIKRKLQSKGKFEYGKNGVILYKCEFDKCQPQIPLNVSKDVLLYKLYEHIKYFPQIRPAWAIEYYSMVPLEHTVKIIRKELNDDFKVDFSGQSVDKSQYNPLLYECDVGKLKKIEDSTLTNTIPDRLKELFHEIIKNGCQSSLFESERVPKVLPQDFGYKEDDPSLLTLNKFPIIRKVKKLYYDDIHKGMGYPLHLYNICALLLYCADDCNSKFSSDQIQFRHHKWPYFDMYLCEAINILCSHERREETDMELYCGLKGVKLKNIKEIKAGFFISHVSTSDDIEIAKDFCKGKGCILHFHPSMRRASGINSCDVLWITPFKHEREILFSRSNIFGNDKNHQENAWNASIENESDDIQTILLTWTKYDQFFDQTLQISRLWNHSFDLNVIYIALKHCYKEGVNAAKELLHQFQEWKRKAKNKQKFEELASKFEQKRCCNNEVNLFCYFLFKKNYLQKVGQPLKAQLYLQSIKVCHFVKKIQKSLPNAIRI
;
A
#
# COMPACT_ATOMS: atom_id res chain seq x y z
N MET A 1 30.38 13.67 -7.61
CA MET A 1 30.87 12.27 -7.51
C MET A 1 31.49 11.98 -6.14
N PHE A 2 32.27 12.91 -5.57
CA PHE A 2 32.81 12.85 -4.20
C PHE A 2 31.74 12.74 -3.08
N VAL A 3 30.62 13.48 -3.19
CA VAL A 3 29.47 13.36 -2.26
C VAL A 3 28.80 11.97 -2.34
N ARG A 4 28.87 11.28 -3.49
CA ARG A 4 28.36 9.92 -3.67
C ARG A 4 29.27 8.85 -3.04
N MET A 5 30.58 9.14 -2.91
CA MET A 5 31.55 8.24 -2.28
C MET A 5 31.54 8.37 -0.75
N LEU A 6 31.42 9.60 -0.22
CA LEU A 6 31.22 9.85 1.22
C LEU A 6 29.87 9.29 1.74
N LEU A 7 28.85 9.25 0.87
CA LEU A 7 27.55 8.61 1.14
C LEU A 7 27.61 7.09 1.26
N ILE A 8 28.61 6.42 0.69
CA ILE A 8 28.70 4.94 0.71
C ILE A 8 29.53 4.45 1.90
N GLN A 9 30.53 5.21 2.36
CA GLN A 9 31.31 4.87 3.55
C GLN A 9 30.64 5.19 4.89
N THR A 10 29.61 6.05 4.93
CA THR A 10 28.84 6.34 6.16
C THR A 10 27.69 5.37 6.44
N TYR A 11 27.48 4.35 5.60
CA TYR A 11 26.48 3.28 5.82
C TYR A 11 26.97 2.14 6.73
N PHE A 12 28.00 2.36 7.55
CA PHE A 12 28.16 1.55 8.76
C PHE A 12 27.10 2.02 9.76
N VAL A 13 25.89 1.50 9.63
CA VAL A 13 24.91 1.50 10.72
C VAL A 13 25.50 0.61 11.80
N GLY A 14 26.36 1.19 12.65
CA GLY A 14 26.57 0.65 13.97
C GLY A 14 25.21 0.66 14.64
N THR A 15 24.58 -0.51 14.76
CA THR A 15 23.46 -0.69 15.67
C THR A 15 24.02 -0.47 17.07
N ASN A 16 24.09 0.79 17.50
CA ASN A 16 24.34 1.10 18.90
C ASN A 16 23.11 0.60 19.63
N ARG A 17 23.19 -0.63 20.15
CA ARG A 17 22.27 -1.12 21.17
C ARG A 17 22.26 -0.04 22.25
N MET A 18 21.18 0.73 22.36
CA MET A 18 21.02 1.55 23.55
C MET A 18 21.07 0.57 24.71
N LYS A 19 22.12 0.67 25.52
CA LYS A 19 22.34 -0.24 26.63
C LYS A 19 21.14 -0.06 27.57
N GLU A 20 20.26 -1.06 27.62
CA GLU A 20 19.35 -1.22 28.74
C GLU A 20 20.21 -1.22 30.01
N GLY A 21 19.74 -0.56 31.08
CA GLY A 21 20.41 -0.66 32.36
C GLY A 21 20.55 -2.14 32.69
N LYS A 22 21.75 -2.59 33.07
CA LYS A 22 22.00 -4.01 33.29
C LYS A 22 21.07 -4.53 34.40
N GLU A 23 20.84 -3.70 35.41
CA GLU A 23 19.93 -3.92 36.51
C GLU A 23 18.48 -4.07 36.04
N GLU A 24 17.97 -3.11 35.25
CA GLU A 24 16.61 -3.14 34.70
C GLU A 24 16.38 -4.40 33.86
N LYS A 25 17.38 -4.78 33.06
CA LYS A 25 17.34 -5.97 32.22
C LYS A 25 17.22 -7.26 33.05
N ILE A 26 18.06 -7.42 34.07
CA ILE A 26 18.04 -8.60 34.96
C ILE A 26 16.69 -8.72 35.68
N VAL A 27 16.17 -7.61 36.22
CA VAL A 27 14.87 -7.59 36.90
C VAL A 27 13.76 -7.95 35.91
N ARG A 28 13.75 -7.33 34.72
CA ARG A 28 12.73 -7.61 33.69
C ARG A 28 12.73 -9.07 33.29
N GLU A 29 13.90 -9.65 32.99
CA GLU A 29 14.04 -11.07 32.61
C GLU A 29 13.55 -12.00 33.72
N SER A 30 13.90 -11.70 34.98
CA SER A 30 13.44 -12.46 36.15
C SER A 30 11.92 -12.39 36.34
N CYS A 31 11.33 -11.19 36.22
CA CYS A 31 9.88 -11.00 36.29
C CYS A 31 9.15 -11.73 35.17
N LEU A 32 9.64 -11.64 33.93
CA LEU A 32 9.06 -12.34 32.78
C LEU A 32 9.10 -13.86 32.98
N PHE A 33 10.20 -14.40 33.50
CA PHE A 33 10.32 -15.83 33.80
C PHE A 33 9.29 -16.28 34.85
N ILE A 34 9.14 -15.55 35.95
CA ILE A 34 8.18 -15.87 37.01
C ILE A 34 6.75 -15.81 36.46
N LEU A 35 6.38 -14.71 35.81
CA LEU A 35 5.04 -14.51 35.26
C LEU A 35 4.70 -15.55 34.18
N ALA A 36 5.63 -15.84 33.26
CA ALA A 36 5.42 -16.85 32.22
C ALA A 36 5.15 -18.25 32.82
N ASN A 37 5.85 -18.62 33.90
CA ASN A 37 5.63 -19.89 34.57
C ASN A 37 4.25 -19.98 35.23
N ILE A 38 3.78 -18.90 35.85
CA ILE A 38 2.42 -18.83 36.41
C ILE A 38 1.39 -18.89 35.28
N LEU A 39 1.53 -18.07 34.25
CA LEU A 39 0.61 -18.01 33.11
C LEU A 39 0.48 -19.36 32.39
N LYS A 40 1.57 -20.11 32.24
CA LYS A 40 1.57 -21.44 31.62
C LYS A 40 0.87 -22.50 32.48
N LYS A 41 0.93 -22.38 33.81
CA LYS A 41 0.48 -23.41 34.75
C LYS A 41 -0.20 -22.78 35.97
N PRO A 42 -1.31 -22.04 35.76
CA PRO A 42 -1.87 -21.19 36.81
C PRO A 42 -2.33 -22.00 38.01
N THR A 43 -2.83 -23.22 37.84
CA THR A 43 -3.33 -24.09 38.93
C THR A 43 -2.24 -24.72 39.79
N LYS A 44 -0.97 -24.68 39.36
CA LYS A 44 0.13 -25.34 40.10
C LYS A 44 0.74 -24.35 41.10
N SER A 45 0.38 -24.50 42.37
CA SER A 45 0.83 -23.66 43.49
C SER A 45 2.35 -23.46 43.54
N LYS A 46 3.15 -24.48 43.16
CA LYS A 46 4.62 -24.37 43.14
C LYS A 46 5.18 -23.22 42.29
N TYR A 47 4.47 -22.76 41.26
CA TYR A 47 4.90 -21.62 40.44
C TYR A 47 4.46 -20.27 41.01
N ARG A 48 3.55 -20.28 42.00
CA ARG A 48 3.09 -19.10 42.74
C ARG A 48 3.93 -18.81 43.98
N VAL A 49 5.02 -19.56 44.16
CA VAL A 49 5.90 -19.52 45.32
C VAL A 49 7.31 -19.23 44.83
N VAL A 50 7.93 -18.17 45.33
CA VAL A 50 9.31 -17.78 45.02
C VAL A 50 10.09 -17.70 46.32
N ASN A 51 11.01 -18.66 46.53
CA ASN A 51 11.88 -18.64 47.69
C ASN A 51 12.88 -17.49 47.56
N HIS A 52 12.94 -16.61 48.56
CA HIS A 52 13.75 -15.39 48.49
C HIS A 52 15.25 -15.70 48.39
N ASP A 53 15.76 -16.68 49.13
CA ASP A 53 17.19 -17.01 49.13
C ASP A 53 17.64 -17.57 47.77
N ILE A 54 16.81 -18.42 47.14
CA ILE A 54 17.06 -18.94 45.79
C ILE A 54 16.99 -17.81 44.76
N LEU A 55 16.03 -16.90 44.88
CA LEU A 55 15.92 -15.72 44.01
C LEU A 55 17.16 -14.84 44.14
N CYS A 56 17.55 -14.46 45.36
CA CYS A 56 18.72 -13.65 45.65
C CYS A 56 20.00 -14.28 45.10
N LYS A 57 20.22 -15.58 45.31
CA LYS A 57 21.37 -16.30 44.73
C LYS A 57 21.38 -16.28 43.21
N THR A 58 20.22 -16.43 42.58
CA THR A 58 20.09 -16.37 41.10
C THR A 58 20.38 -14.96 40.58
N LEU A 59 19.84 -13.93 41.24
CA LEU A 59 20.09 -12.53 40.89
C LEU A 59 21.55 -12.14 41.10
N GLU A 60 22.19 -12.61 42.17
CA GLU A 60 23.61 -12.39 42.44
C GLU A 60 24.48 -12.95 41.31
N GLN A 61 24.21 -14.19 40.90
CA GLN A 61 24.88 -14.81 39.76
C GLN A 61 24.72 -13.97 38.49
N GLN A 62 23.49 -13.57 38.15
CA GLN A 62 23.22 -12.76 36.96
C GLN A 62 23.88 -11.37 37.04
N CYS A 63 23.92 -10.75 38.23
CA CYS A 63 24.59 -9.48 38.46
C CYS A 63 26.10 -9.59 38.27
N ASN A 64 26.71 -10.67 38.77
CA ASN A 64 28.14 -10.93 38.59
C ASN A 64 28.49 -11.16 37.11
N GLU A 65 27.67 -11.95 36.39
CA GLU A 65 27.86 -12.21 34.95
C GLU A 65 27.74 -10.94 34.10
N GLN A 66 26.81 -10.04 34.44
CA GLN A 66 26.58 -8.84 33.65
C GLN A 66 27.33 -7.61 34.19
N GLY A 67 27.94 -7.69 35.38
CA GLY A 67 28.55 -6.56 36.08
C GLY A 67 27.54 -5.47 36.44
N ALA A 68 26.45 -5.87 37.13
CA ALA A 68 25.36 -5.01 37.60
C ALA A 68 25.39 -4.87 39.14
N ASN A 69 24.78 -3.81 39.68
CA ASN A 69 24.69 -3.62 41.13
C ASN A 69 23.67 -4.58 41.76
N TYR A 70 24.16 -5.61 42.47
CA TYR A 70 23.32 -6.63 43.10
C TYR A 70 22.29 -6.06 44.09
N GLY A 71 22.71 -5.18 45.01
CA GLY A 71 21.81 -4.59 46.01
C GLY A 71 20.67 -3.79 45.38
N GLY A 72 20.96 -3.04 44.31
CA GLY A 72 19.96 -2.34 43.51
C GLY A 72 19.00 -3.29 42.81
N VAL A 73 19.49 -4.36 42.19
CA VAL A 73 18.65 -5.37 41.52
C VAL A 73 17.70 -6.05 42.49
N VAL A 74 18.17 -6.47 43.68
CA VAL A 74 17.33 -7.10 44.69
C VAL A 74 16.23 -6.13 45.15
N SER A 75 16.58 -4.89 45.48
CA SER A 75 15.60 -3.88 45.92
C SER A 75 14.51 -3.60 44.88
N ILE A 76 14.90 -3.46 43.59
CA ILE A 76 13.95 -3.27 42.50
C ILE A 76 13.09 -4.53 42.31
N MET A 77 13.68 -5.72 42.38
CA MET A 77 12.96 -6.99 42.21
C MET A 77 11.90 -7.19 43.30
N GLU A 78 12.23 -6.92 44.56
CA GLU A 78 11.26 -7.01 45.67
C GLU A 78 10.09 -6.05 45.47
N THR A 79 10.38 -4.82 45.05
CA THR A 79 9.35 -3.83 44.70
C THR A 79 8.45 -4.35 43.58
N LYS A 80 9.03 -4.95 42.52
CA LYS A 80 8.27 -5.53 41.41
C LYS A 80 7.43 -6.74 41.84
N LEU A 81 7.93 -7.60 42.72
CA LEU A 81 7.16 -8.71 43.27
C LEU A 81 5.95 -8.22 44.06
N CYS A 82 6.13 -7.21 44.93
CA CYS A 82 5.03 -6.54 45.63
C CYS A 82 4.02 -5.94 44.65
N GLU A 83 4.48 -5.19 43.64
CA GLU A 83 3.61 -4.61 42.60
C GLU A 83 2.78 -5.70 41.89
N MET A 84 3.36 -6.87 41.62
CA MET A 84 2.70 -8.04 41.02
C MET A 84 1.78 -8.81 41.99
N GLY A 85 1.62 -8.34 43.23
CA GLY A 85 0.74 -8.93 44.24
C GLY A 85 1.32 -10.15 44.96
N PHE A 86 2.65 -10.32 44.97
CA PHE A 86 3.28 -11.29 45.86
C PHE A 86 3.42 -10.70 47.27
N GLN A 87 3.24 -11.56 48.27
CA GLN A 87 3.46 -11.22 49.67
C GLN A 87 4.58 -12.10 50.23
N ARG A 88 5.53 -11.48 50.94
CA ARG A 88 6.60 -12.19 51.63
C ARG A 88 6.10 -12.65 53.00
N ASP A 89 6.16 -13.95 53.27
CA ASP A 89 5.83 -14.51 54.57
C ASP A 89 7.03 -14.47 55.55
N SER A 90 6.78 -14.86 56.80
CA SER A 90 7.81 -14.93 57.85
C SER A 90 8.91 -15.95 57.58
N SER A 91 8.71 -16.86 56.61
CA SER A 91 9.71 -17.85 56.19
C SER A 91 10.56 -17.36 55.01
N ASN A 92 10.51 -16.06 54.69
CA ASN A 92 11.18 -15.46 53.52
C ASN A 92 10.75 -16.10 52.19
N VAL A 93 9.48 -16.48 52.08
CA VAL A 93 8.92 -17.01 50.84
C VAL A 93 7.88 -16.04 50.30
N TRP A 94 8.05 -15.65 49.03
CA TRP A 94 7.08 -14.82 48.32
C TRP A 94 5.96 -15.70 47.77
N ARG A 95 4.70 -15.38 48.10
CA ARG A 95 3.52 -16.14 47.67
C ARG A 95 2.51 -15.25 46.98
N LYS A 96 1.91 -15.74 45.90
CA LYS A 96 0.74 -15.15 45.25
C LYS A 96 -0.46 -16.07 45.43
N ASN A 97 -1.36 -15.72 46.36
CA ASN A 97 -2.50 -16.56 46.72
C ASN A 97 -3.57 -16.53 45.61
N ASP A 98 -3.93 -15.33 45.15
CA ASP A 98 -4.92 -15.11 44.10
C ASP A 98 -4.26 -14.92 42.73
N VAL A 99 -4.75 -15.66 41.76
CA VAL A 99 -4.26 -15.64 40.37
C VAL A 99 -5.39 -15.16 39.49
N ASP A 100 -5.44 -13.85 39.29
CA ASP A 100 -6.18 -13.26 38.18
C ASP A 100 -5.31 -13.35 36.92
N MET A 101 -5.78 -14.14 35.96
CA MET A 101 -5.08 -14.38 34.70
C MET A 101 -4.98 -13.12 33.84
N LEU A 102 -5.96 -12.21 33.93
CA LEU A 102 -5.96 -10.98 33.17
C LEU A 102 -4.92 -10.00 33.73
N ASP A 103 -4.90 -9.77 35.05
CA ASP A 103 -3.89 -8.95 35.73
C ASP A 103 -2.47 -9.47 35.45
N LEU A 104 -2.25 -10.79 35.54
CA LEU A 104 -0.95 -11.39 35.22
C LEU A 104 -0.54 -11.21 33.76
N TRP A 105 -1.49 -11.34 32.83
CA TRP A 105 -1.23 -11.12 31.42
C TRP A 105 -0.89 -9.66 31.14
N GLU A 106 -1.64 -8.70 31.70
CA GLU A 106 -1.40 -7.26 31.51
C GLU A 106 -0.02 -6.86 32.03
N ARG A 107 0.40 -7.39 33.18
CA ARG A 107 1.75 -7.19 33.74
C ARG A 107 2.83 -7.80 32.85
N TYR A 108 2.62 -9.04 32.40
CA TYR A 108 3.55 -9.72 31.50
C TYR A 108 3.70 -8.94 30.18
N TYR A 109 2.59 -8.56 29.58
CA TYR A 109 2.53 -7.80 28.34
C TYR A 109 3.18 -6.41 28.50
N GLY A 110 2.94 -5.74 29.63
CA GLY A 110 3.61 -4.49 29.99
C GLY A 110 5.14 -4.63 30.04
N LEU A 111 5.65 -5.68 30.68
CA LEU A 111 7.09 -5.97 30.76
C LEU A 111 7.69 -6.38 29.39
N ILE A 112 6.96 -7.13 28.57
CA ILE A 112 7.42 -7.44 27.19
C ILE A 112 7.50 -6.15 26.36
N LYS A 113 6.56 -5.22 26.53
CA LYS A 113 6.60 -3.91 25.84
C LYS A 113 7.80 -3.05 26.26
N THR A 114 8.39 -3.25 27.44
CA THR A 114 9.62 -2.57 27.85
C THR A 114 10.90 -3.24 27.36
N GLN A 115 10.85 -4.48 26.87
CA GLN A 115 12.01 -5.19 26.33
C GLN A 115 12.61 -4.41 25.15
N LYS A 116 13.77 -3.78 25.41
CA LYS A 116 14.53 -3.03 24.41
C LYS A 116 15.07 -3.99 23.35
N MET A 117 14.37 -4.12 22.24
CA MET A 117 14.93 -4.72 21.03
C MET A 117 15.75 -3.70 20.23
N TYR A 118 16.58 -4.20 19.31
CA TYR A 118 17.45 -3.42 18.43
C TYR A 118 16.79 -2.11 18.01
N THR A 119 17.31 -1.00 18.53
CA THR A 119 16.76 0.31 18.21
C THR A 119 17.23 0.67 16.80
N PHE A 120 16.30 0.65 15.84
CA PHE A 120 16.59 1.08 14.49
C PHE A 120 16.65 2.62 14.48
N SER A 121 17.85 3.17 14.45
CA SER A 121 18.03 4.61 14.22
C SER A 121 17.74 4.87 12.74
N PHE A 122 16.55 5.39 12.44
CA PHE A 122 16.19 5.83 11.10
C PHE A 122 17.07 7.03 10.72
N PHE A 123 18.13 6.81 9.94
CA PHE A 123 18.78 7.89 9.22
C PHE A 123 17.91 8.28 8.02
N PHE A 124 16.86 9.06 8.25
CA PHE A 124 16.26 9.83 7.15
C PHE A 124 17.26 10.93 6.79
N PHE A 125 17.83 10.85 5.60
CA PHE A 125 18.94 11.71 5.16
C PHE A 125 18.57 13.21 5.03
N PHE A 126 17.40 13.69 5.49
CA PHE A 126 17.03 15.10 5.38
C PHE A 126 16.19 15.73 6.52
N PHE A 127 15.83 15.02 7.59
CA PHE A 127 15.14 15.65 8.72
C PHE A 127 15.85 15.35 10.03
N ARG A 128 15.93 16.40 10.87
CA ARG A 128 16.39 16.44 12.26
C ARG A 128 16.46 15.08 12.94
N ARG A 129 17.59 14.85 13.61
CA ARG A 129 17.94 13.72 14.47
C ARG A 129 16.96 13.58 15.66
N TYR A 130 15.72 13.20 15.39
CA TYR A 130 14.77 12.80 16.41
C TYR A 130 15.05 11.34 16.77
N SER A 131 15.79 11.13 17.86
CA SER A 131 15.82 9.86 18.58
C SER A 131 14.46 9.66 19.26
N LEU A 132 13.41 9.43 18.47
CA LEU A 132 12.12 9.02 18.99
C LEU A 132 12.27 7.59 19.48
N TYR A 133 12.19 7.40 20.80
CA TYR A 133 12.01 6.12 21.46
C TYR A 133 10.69 5.51 20.99
N LYS A 134 10.66 4.93 19.79
CA LYS A 134 9.44 4.35 19.23
C LYS A 134 9.15 3.06 20.00
N LYS A 135 8.05 3.06 20.76
CA LYS A 135 7.23 1.85 20.98
C LYS A 135 7.18 1.10 19.64
N ARG A 136 7.34 -0.23 19.63
CA ARG A 136 7.32 -1.06 18.41
C ARG A 136 6.00 -0.81 17.67
N MET A 137 6.00 0.15 16.74
CA MET A 137 4.77 0.53 16.05
C MET A 137 4.38 -0.63 15.15
N GLY A 138 3.14 -1.08 15.30
CA GLY A 138 2.56 -2.10 14.43
C GLY A 138 2.80 -3.56 14.83
N ILE A 139 3.19 -3.87 16.08
CA ILE A 139 2.92 -5.24 16.58
C ILE A 139 1.39 -5.39 16.61
N PRO A 140 0.83 -6.40 15.92
CA PRO A 140 -0.59 -6.71 16.08
C PRO A 140 -0.85 -7.04 17.55
N GLU A 141 -1.76 -6.33 18.20
CA GLU A 141 -2.10 -6.65 19.60
C GLU A 141 -2.97 -7.92 19.68
N VAL A 142 -3.74 -8.17 18.63
CA VAL A 142 -4.60 -9.34 18.46
C VAL A 142 -4.27 -10.03 17.15
N VAL A 143 -4.29 -11.37 17.16
CA VAL A 143 -4.17 -12.21 15.96
C VAL A 143 -5.22 -13.30 15.97
N CYS A 144 -5.67 -13.72 14.79
CA CYS A 144 -6.47 -14.93 14.63
C CYS A 144 -5.56 -16.11 14.32
N ILE A 145 -5.64 -17.20 15.09
CA ILE A 145 -4.89 -18.44 14.83
C ILE A 145 -5.86 -19.59 14.50
N LYS A 146 -5.43 -20.47 13.61
CA LYS A 146 -6.15 -21.71 13.29
C LYS A 146 -5.89 -22.78 14.34
N GLU A 147 -6.94 -23.30 14.94
CA GLU A 147 -6.90 -24.38 15.91
C GLU A 147 -6.90 -25.77 15.26
N ASN A 148 -6.64 -26.80 16.07
CA ASN A 148 -6.59 -28.20 15.61
C ASN A 148 -7.94 -28.70 15.05
N ASP A 149 -9.05 -28.11 15.51
CA ASP A 149 -10.42 -28.36 15.02
C ASP A 149 -10.74 -27.58 13.74
N ASN A 150 -9.75 -26.90 13.15
CA ASN A 150 -9.87 -25.97 12.02
C ASN A 150 -10.65 -24.68 12.29
N SER A 151 -11.08 -24.42 13.53
CA SER A 151 -11.69 -23.14 13.91
C SER A 151 -10.64 -22.02 13.97
N TRP A 152 -11.08 -20.78 13.79
CA TRP A 152 -10.24 -19.60 13.99
C TRP A 152 -10.59 -18.95 15.31
N LYS A 153 -9.58 -18.69 16.14
CA LYS A 153 -9.74 -18.05 17.45
C LYS A 153 -8.85 -16.83 17.55
N GLU A 154 -9.38 -15.79 18.17
CA GLU A 154 -8.66 -14.54 18.45
C GLU A 154 -7.84 -14.67 19.73
N TYR A 155 -6.61 -14.18 19.69
CA TYR A 155 -5.70 -14.14 20.82
C TYR A 155 -5.03 -12.79 20.90
N GLN A 156 -4.88 -12.26 22.11
CA GLN A 156 -3.85 -11.25 22.34
C GLN A 156 -2.47 -11.91 22.25
N ILE A 157 -1.47 -11.20 21.74
CA ILE A 157 -0.17 -11.79 21.43
C ILE A 157 0.99 -11.02 22.07
N ALA A 158 1.97 -11.79 22.58
CA ALA A 158 3.22 -11.26 23.12
C ALA A 158 4.42 -12.05 22.57
N PHE A 159 5.46 -11.33 22.15
CA PHE A 159 6.69 -11.91 21.63
C PHE A 159 7.78 -11.89 22.70
N ASP A 160 8.21 -13.08 23.12
CA ASP A 160 9.30 -13.26 24.08
C ASP A 160 10.52 -13.84 23.36
N TYR A 161 11.38 -12.94 22.89
CA TYR A 161 12.58 -13.29 22.13
C TYR A 161 13.65 -13.95 22.99
N ASP A 162 13.72 -13.62 24.29
CA ASP A 162 14.71 -14.18 25.20
C ASP A 162 14.48 -15.69 25.38
N HIS A 163 13.21 -16.11 25.42
CA HIS A 163 12.82 -17.53 25.47
C HIS A 163 12.37 -18.12 24.12
N ARG A 164 12.55 -17.38 23.02
CA ARG A 164 12.15 -17.76 21.64
C ARG A 164 10.72 -18.31 21.53
N GLN A 165 9.78 -17.67 22.20
CA GLN A 165 8.40 -18.11 22.28
C GLN A 165 7.42 -16.97 21.96
N ILE A 166 6.25 -17.33 21.44
CA ILE A 166 5.11 -16.43 21.27
C ILE A 166 4.02 -16.88 22.25
N LEU A 167 3.55 -15.97 23.09
CA LEU A 167 2.45 -16.23 24.01
C LEU A 167 1.16 -15.69 23.40
N LEU A 168 0.11 -16.48 23.50
CA LEU A 168 -1.22 -16.22 22.99
C LEU A 168 -2.20 -16.28 24.15
N PHE A 169 -2.85 -15.17 24.47
CA PHE A 169 -3.81 -15.08 25.55
C PHE A 169 -5.23 -15.02 25.00
N ASN A 170 -6.06 -15.98 25.40
CA ASN A 170 -7.48 -16.02 25.02
C ASN A 170 -8.32 -15.51 26.18
N GLN A 171 -8.76 -14.26 26.08
CA GLN A 171 -9.64 -13.65 27.09
C GLN A 171 -11.06 -14.26 27.06
N LYS A 172 -11.48 -14.82 25.92
CA LYS A 172 -12.83 -15.36 25.72
C LYS A 172 -12.92 -16.86 26.04
N SER A 173 -11.84 -17.53 26.39
CA SER A 173 -11.88 -18.95 26.74
C SER A 173 -12.31 -19.16 28.19
N GLU A 174 -13.05 -20.24 28.44
CA GLU A 174 -13.35 -20.71 29.78
C GLU A 174 -12.71 -22.10 30.00
N PRO A 175 -11.70 -22.22 30.89
CA PRO A 175 -11.04 -21.14 31.64
C PRO A 175 -10.16 -20.24 30.75
N VAL A 176 -9.93 -19.00 31.20
CA VAL A 176 -8.99 -18.08 30.55
C VAL A 176 -7.61 -18.71 30.52
N GLY A 177 -7.02 -18.81 29.32
CA GLY A 177 -5.81 -19.60 29.10
C GLY A 177 -4.74 -18.87 28.29
N VAL A 178 -3.48 -19.16 28.61
CA VAL A 178 -2.33 -18.80 27.78
C VAL A 178 -1.85 -20.03 27.03
N ARG A 179 -1.75 -19.90 25.71
CA ARG A 179 -1.07 -20.86 24.84
C ARG A 179 0.33 -20.32 24.52
N VAL A 180 1.31 -21.22 24.46
CA VAL A 180 2.69 -20.86 24.15
C VAL A 180 3.12 -21.60 22.89
N LEU A 181 3.59 -20.83 21.92
CA LEU A 181 4.21 -21.34 20.70
C LEU A 181 5.73 -21.26 20.87
N GLN A 182 6.38 -22.41 21.01
CA GLN A 182 7.84 -22.46 21.06
C GLN A 182 8.37 -22.35 19.63
N VAL A 183 8.89 -21.17 19.26
CA VAL A 183 9.27 -20.85 17.88
C VAL A 183 10.69 -21.34 17.55
N GLY A 184 11.59 -21.35 18.53
CA GLY A 184 12.94 -21.91 18.40
C GLY A 184 13.45 -22.47 19.74
N ASP A 185 14.68 -23.00 19.75
CA ASP A 185 15.28 -23.54 20.97
C ASP A 185 15.96 -22.43 21.79
N PRO A 186 15.48 -22.11 23.01
CA PRO A 186 16.06 -21.05 23.83
C PRO A 186 17.49 -21.37 24.29
N THR A 187 17.89 -22.64 24.29
CA THR A 187 19.26 -23.05 24.62
C THR A 187 20.22 -22.89 23.43
N ASN A 188 19.67 -22.80 22.22
CA ASN A 188 20.46 -22.63 21.02
C ASN A 188 20.72 -21.15 20.73
N ILE A 189 22.00 -20.78 20.75
CA ILE A 189 22.48 -19.44 20.41
C ILE A 189 22.16 -19.10 18.94
N PHE A 190 22.12 -20.12 18.07
CA PHE A 190 21.94 -19.98 16.63
C PHE A 190 20.71 -20.74 16.14
N GLU A 191 19.61 -20.01 15.92
CA GLU A 191 18.38 -20.56 15.35
C GLU A 191 18.27 -20.14 13.87
N PHE A 192 18.06 -21.10 12.99
CA PHE A 192 18.00 -20.87 11.54
C PHE A 192 16.73 -21.43 10.89
N ASP A 193 15.96 -22.23 11.60
CA ASP A 193 14.82 -22.97 11.03
C ASP A 193 13.49 -22.21 11.13
N ILE A 194 13.53 -20.90 11.37
CA ILE A 194 12.32 -20.08 11.36
C ILE A 194 11.82 -19.89 9.92
N ASN A 195 10.62 -20.41 9.65
CA ASN A 195 9.99 -20.35 8.34
C ASN A 195 8.74 -19.46 8.39
N VAL A 196 8.74 -18.37 7.63
CA VAL A 196 7.63 -17.41 7.57
C VAL A 196 7.08 -17.36 6.14
N LEU A 197 5.92 -17.96 5.90
CA LEU A 197 5.27 -17.97 4.58
C LEU A 197 4.06 -17.04 4.58
N TRP A 198 3.83 -16.36 3.44
CA TRP A 198 2.64 -15.54 3.25
C TRP A 198 1.64 -16.28 2.39
N GLU A 199 0.43 -16.41 2.92
CA GLU A 199 -0.71 -17.02 2.24
C GLU A 199 -1.85 -16.00 2.24
N ASN A 200 -2.75 -16.04 1.27
CA ASN A 200 -3.95 -15.20 1.31
C ASN A 200 -5.14 -16.13 1.26
N HIS A 201 -6.08 -15.95 2.19
CA HIS A 201 -7.30 -16.76 2.22
C HIS A 201 -8.43 -15.97 1.57
N PHE A 202 -8.86 -16.44 0.40
CA PHE A 202 -9.99 -15.91 -0.36
C PHE A 202 -11.24 -16.82 -0.27
N SER A 203 -11.17 -17.92 0.48
CA SER A 203 -12.26 -18.91 0.56
C SER A 203 -13.55 -18.35 1.16
N GLU A 204 -13.44 -17.30 1.99
CA GLU A 204 -14.57 -16.66 2.66
C GLU A 204 -15.04 -15.38 1.94
N VAL A 205 -14.49 -15.07 0.78
CA VAL A 205 -14.92 -13.94 -0.05
C VAL A 205 -16.36 -14.15 -0.49
N GLU A 206 -16.70 -15.36 -0.94
CA GLU A 206 -18.03 -15.67 -1.45
C GLU A 206 -19.09 -15.76 -0.34
N THR A 207 -18.71 -16.06 0.91
CA THR A 207 -19.67 -16.20 2.02
C THR A 207 -19.74 -14.98 2.92
N ASN A 208 -18.59 -14.39 3.27
CA ASN A 208 -18.45 -13.38 4.31
C ASN A 208 -17.86 -12.05 3.80
N GLN A 209 -17.68 -11.89 2.48
CA GLN A 209 -17.08 -10.70 1.86
C GLN A 209 -15.72 -10.30 2.45
N THR A 210 -14.99 -11.26 3.01
CA THR A 210 -13.78 -11.01 3.78
C THR A 210 -12.59 -11.71 3.13
N LYS A 211 -11.51 -10.94 2.93
CA LYS A 211 -10.20 -11.44 2.52
C LYS A 211 -9.30 -11.41 3.73
N TRP A 212 -8.58 -12.50 3.99
CA TRP A 212 -7.63 -12.54 5.09
C TRP A 212 -6.19 -12.57 4.59
N CYS A 213 -5.37 -11.71 5.17
CA CYS A 213 -3.91 -11.82 5.06
C CYS A 213 -3.46 -12.99 5.94
N GLY A 214 -2.97 -14.05 5.32
CA GLY A 214 -2.49 -15.23 6.01
C GLY A 214 -0.97 -15.20 6.23
N LEU A 215 -0.53 -15.75 7.36
CA LEU A 215 0.87 -16.06 7.61
C LEU A 215 0.99 -17.46 8.18
N VAL A 216 1.94 -18.26 7.67
CA VAL A 216 2.25 -19.57 8.24
C VAL A 216 3.65 -19.53 8.86
N LEU A 217 3.71 -19.76 10.17
CA LEU A 217 4.95 -19.83 10.94
C LEU A 217 5.36 -21.29 11.16
N ASN A 218 6.61 -21.60 10.86
CA ASN A 218 7.23 -22.93 10.97
C ASN A 218 6.40 -24.06 10.35
N LYS A 219 5.65 -23.75 9.28
CA LYS A 219 4.73 -24.68 8.58
C LYS A 219 3.67 -25.33 9.49
N ARG A 220 3.42 -24.77 10.68
CA ARG A 220 2.57 -25.36 11.71
C ARG A 220 1.46 -24.42 12.16
N TRP A 221 1.80 -23.16 12.40
CA TRP A 221 0.85 -22.19 12.96
C TRP A 221 0.37 -21.27 11.85
N HIS A 222 -0.94 -21.30 11.60
CA HIS A 222 -1.58 -20.47 10.59
C HIS A 222 -2.25 -19.28 11.28
N PHE A 223 -1.89 -18.09 10.85
CA PHE A 223 -2.42 -16.82 11.33
C PHE A 223 -3.24 -16.13 10.25
N ARG A 224 -4.25 -15.38 10.67
CA ARG A 224 -5.01 -14.43 9.85
C ARG A 224 -4.91 -13.03 10.45
N MET A 225 -4.71 -12.06 9.57
CA MET A 225 -4.77 -10.62 9.84
C MET A 225 -5.76 -9.95 8.89
N GLN A 226 -6.32 -8.82 9.31
CA GLN A 226 -7.29 -8.08 8.50
C GLN A 226 -6.60 -7.35 7.35
N ASP A 227 -5.38 -6.87 7.56
CA ASP A 227 -4.66 -6.12 6.55
C ASP A 227 -3.20 -6.55 6.33
N VAL A 228 -2.65 -6.05 5.22
CA VAL A 228 -1.28 -6.35 4.77
C VAL A 228 -0.24 -5.72 5.67
N ILE A 229 -0.51 -4.55 6.25
CA ILE A 229 0.43 -3.86 7.13
C ILE A 229 0.65 -4.67 8.40
N GLU A 230 -0.42 -5.17 9.01
CA GLU A 230 -0.38 -6.07 10.16
C GLU A 230 0.40 -7.35 9.83
N ARG A 231 0.09 -8.02 8.71
CA ARG A 231 0.81 -9.24 8.28
C ARG A 231 2.28 -8.97 8.05
N ASP A 232 2.62 -7.88 7.36
CA ASP A 232 4.00 -7.54 7.02
C ASP A 232 4.81 -7.22 8.29
N ASN A 233 4.23 -6.46 9.23
CA ASN A 233 4.84 -6.20 10.53
C ASN A 233 4.99 -7.50 11.34
N PHE A 234 3.94 -8.32 11.40
CA PHE A 234 3.98 -9.62 12.06
C PHE A 234 5.06 -10.54 11.48
N SER A 235 5.18 -10.57 10.15
CA SER A 235 6.22 -11.31 9.43
C SER A 235 7.61 -10.83 9.80
N ASN A 236 7.80 -9.52 9.95
CA ASN A 236 9.07 -8.94 10.37
C ASN A 236 9.42 -9.40 11.79
N PHE A 237 8.49 -9.29 12.74
CA PHE A 237 8.69 -9.76 14.11
C PHE A 237 8.98 -11.27 14.18
N CYS A 238 8.25 -12.08 13.43
CA CYS A 238 8.53 -13.52 13.36
C CYS A 238 9.93 -13.81 12.79
N SER A 239 10.39 -13.03 11.81
CA SER A 239 11.69 -13.24 11.19
C SER A 239 12.87 -12.91 12.12
N GLU A 240 12.66 -12.06 13.13
CA GLU A 240 13.68 -11.69 14.11
C GLU A 240 14.01 -12.80 15.12
N PHE A 241 13.18 -13.84 15.23
CA PHE A 241 13.57 -15.05 15.97
C PHE A 241 14.74 -15.80 15.30
N ASN A 242 15.01 -15.53 14.01
CA ASN A 242 16.10 -16.17 13.28
C ASN A 242 17.42 -15.42 13.51
N SER A 243 18.51 -16.16 13.76
CA SER A 243 19.83 -15.57 13.96
C SER A 243 20.43 -14.97 12.68
N PHE A 244 19.94 -15.37 11.50
CA PHE A 244 20.27 -14.78 10.20
C PHE A 244 19.00 -14.39 9.46
N TYR A 245 18.91 -13.15 8.97
CA TYR A 245 17.80 -12.73 8.12
C TYR A 245 18.24 -11.69 7.11
N VAL A 246 17.59 -11.70 5.95
CA VAL A 246 17.83 -10.73 4.88
C VAL A 246 16.89 -9.55 5.08
N MET A 247 17.46 -8.35 5.12
CA MET A 247 16.70 -7.11 4.97
C MET A 247 16.44 -6.88 3.48
N TRP A 248 15.24 -6.50 3.10
CA TRP A 248 14.98 -6.08 1.72
C TRP A 248 13.99 -4.94 1.69
N LYS A 249 14.09 -4.10 0.67
CA LYS A 249 13.26 -2.91 0.52
C LYS A 249 12.25 -3.12 -0.60
N ASN A 250 11.02 -2.69 -0.37
CA ASN A 250 10.04 -2.43 -1.42
C ASN A 250 9.52 -1.01 -1.23
N GLU A 251 9.71 -0.15 -2.22
CA GLU A 251 9.39 1.28 -2.16
C GLU A 251 10.10 1.99 -0.98
N SER A 252 9.34 2.47 0.00
CA SER A 252 9.82 3.12 1.22
C SER A 252 9.85 2.18 2.44
N LYS A 253 9.31 0.96 2.33
CA LYS A 253 9.19 0.00 3.45
C LYS A 253 10.33 -1.03 3.44
N ILE A 254 10.77 -1.40 4.64
CA ILE A 254 11.80 -2.42 4.89
C ILE A 254 11.12 -3.68 5.42
N TYR A 255 11.56 -4.83 4.94
CA TYR A 255 11.05 -6.14 5.29
C TYR A 255 12.20 -7.05 5.72
N TYR A 256 11.87 -8.07 6.50
CA TYR A 256 12.81 -9.09 6.95
C TYR A 256 12.39 -10.47 6.45
N GLU A 257 13.38 -11.24 6.00
CA GLU A 257 13.20 -12.61 5.57
C GLU A 257 14.14 -13.53 6.35
N ALA A 258 13.58 -14.36 7.23
CA ALA A 258 14.31 -15.42 7.91
C ALA A 258 14.74 -16.51 6.91
N LEU A 259 16.06 -16.73 6.79
CA LEU A 259 16.66 -17.75 5.94
C LEU A 259 17.71 -18.53 6.72
N ASP A 260 17.80 -19.83 6.50
CA ASP A 260 18.93 -20.63 6.99
C ASP A 260 20.11 -20.46 6.03
N PRO A 261 21.21 -19.79 6.41
CA PRO A 261 22.29 -19.53 5.48
C PRO A 261 23.04 -20.80 5.06
N PHE A 262 22.95 -21.88 5.84
CA PHE A 262 23.61 -23.16 5.57
C PHE A 262 22.79 -24.09 4.68
N LYS A 263 21.46 -23.92 4.65
CA LYS A 263 20.56 -24.74 3.83
C LYS A 263 19.99 -24.02 2.60
N VAL A 264 20.00 -22.70 2.59
CA VAL A 264 19.36 -21.89 1.54
C VAL A 264 20.40 -21.33 0.57
N THR A 265 20.13 -21.49 -0.73
CA THR A 265 20.88 -20.84 -1.81
C THR A 265 20.39 -19.42 -2.08
N LEU A 266 21.22 -18.59 -2.70
CA LEU A 266 20.81 -17.24 -3.14
C LEU A 266 19.54 -17.27 -4.00
N LYS A 267 19.44 -18.21 -4.94
CA LYS A 267 18.26 -18.44 -5.80
C LYS A 267 17.00 -18.75 -4.98
N GLN A 268 17.10 -19.67 -4.02
CA GLN A 268 15.97 -20.05 -3.18
C GLN A 268 15.50 -18.89 -2.29
N GLY A 269 16.44 -18.12 -1.71
CA GLY A 269 16.12 -16.92 -0.93
C GLY A 269 15.41 -15.86 -1.77
N LEU A 270 15.90 -15.58 -2.97
CA LEU A 270 15.27 -14.65 -3.91
C LEU A 270 13.85 -15.12 -4.33
N GLU A 271 13.66 -16.39 -4.66
CA GLU A 271 12.33 -16.91 -5.00
C GLU A 271 11.34 -16.90 -3.80
N ARG A 272 11.81 -16.97 -2.55
CA ARG A 272 10.95 -16.75 -1.37
C ARG A 272 10.44 -15.31 -1.30
N ILE A 273 11.35 -14.33 -1.42
CA ILE A 273 10.98 -12.90 -1.42
C ILE A 273 10.03 -12.56 -2.56
N LYS A 274 10.31 -13.08 -3.77
CA LYS A 274 9.43 -12.91 -4.93
C LYS A 274 8.01 -13.44 -4.67
N ARG A 275 7.87 -14.63 -4.08
CA ARG A 275 6.55 -15.19 -3.71
C ARG A 275 5.82 -14.31 -2.70
N LYS A 276 6.52 -13.76 -1.69
CA LYS A 276 5.92 -12.81 -0.74
C LYS A 276 5.40 -11.55 -1.44
N LEU A 277 6.20 -10.96 -2.31
CA LEU A 277 5.81 -9.81 -3.14
C LEU A 277 4.60 -10.10 -4.02
N GLN A 278 4.51 -11.30 -4.61
CA GLN A 278 3.35 -11.75 -5.36
C GLN A 278 2.10 -11.90 -4.49
N SER A 279 2.21 -12.55 -3.33
CA SER A 279 1.11 -12.68 -2.36
C SER A 279 0.63 -11.30 -1.92
N LYS A 280 1.53 -10.36 -1.64
CA LYS A 280 1.18 -8.99 -1.29
C LYS A 280 0.45 -8.26 -2.42
N GLY A 281 1.03 -8.23 -3.63
CA GLY A 281 0.42 -7.56 -4.77
C GLY A 281 -0.96 -8.12 -5.13
N LYS A 282 -1.14 -9.45 -5.02
CA LYS A 282 -2.43 -10.12 -5.23
C LYS A 282 -3.47 -9.68 -4.20
N PHE A 283 -3.09 -9.52 -2.93
CA PHE A 283 -4.04 -9.13 -1.89
C PHE A 283 -4.47 -7.66 -2.02
N GLU A 284 -3.50 -6.74 -2.15
CA GLU A 284 -3.75 -5.28 -2.13
C GLU A 284 -4.44 -4.80 -3.41
N TYR A 285 -4.05 -5.35 -4.56
CA TYR A 285 -4.41 -4.77 -5.86
C TYR A 285 -4.86 -5.82 -6.89
N GLY A 286 -5.06 -7.08 -6.51
CA GLY A 286 -5.31 -8.16 -7.48
C GLY A 286 -4.13 -8.42 -8.44
N LYS A 287 -2.93 -7.90 -8.15
CA LYS A 287 -1.74 -7.99 -9.01
C LYS A 287 -0.93 -9.25 -8.71
N ASN A 288 -1.13 -10.32 -9.47
CA ASN A 288 -0.33 -11.55 -9.40
C ASN A 288 0.61 -11.73 -10.63
N GLY A 289 0.46 -10.92 -11.68
CA GLY A 289 1.30 -10.96 -12.87
C GLY A 289 2.64 -10.26 -12.64
N VAL A 290 3.70 -11.00 -12.29
CA VAL A 290 5.04 -10.42 -12.12
C VAL A 290 5.58 -9.93 -13.47
N ILE A 291 5.89 -8.64 -13.51
CA ILE A 291 6.51 -7.96 -14.65
C ILE A 291 8.03 -8.08 -14.54
N LEU A 292 8.58 -7.57 -13.43
CA LEU A 292 10.01 -7.48 -13.19
C LEU A 292 10.26 -7.91 -11.76
N TYR A 293 11.24 -8.78 -11.61
CA TYR A 293 11.84 -9.13 -10.33
C TYR A 293 13.33 -9.21 -10.58
N LYS A 294 14.09 -8.38 -9.87
CA LYS A 294 15.54 -8.27 -9.99
C LYS A 294 16.12 -7.93 -8.63
N CYS A 295 17.25 -8.55 -8.30
CA CYS A 295 18.08 -8.13 -7.19
C CYS A 295 19.29 -7.38 -7.77
N GLU A 296 19.47 -6.13 -7.37
CA GLU A 296 20.59 -5.28 -7.79
C GLU A 296 21.80 -5.58 -6.89
N PHE A 297 22.56 -6.60 -7.26
CA PHE A 297 23.67 -7.14 -6.48
C PHE A 297 24.73 -6.09 -6.11
N ASP A 298 24.98 -5.12 -6.98
CA ASP A 298 25.87 -3.97 -6.78
C ASP A 298 25.38 -2.98 -5.72
N LYS A 299 24.07 -2.99 -5.42
CA LYS A 299 23.44 -2.14 -4.39
C LYS A 299 23.12 -2.90 -3.10
N CYS A 300 23.39 -4.21 -3.05
CA CYS A 300 23.23 -5.00 -1.84
C CYS A 300 24.33 -4.65 -0.83
N GLN A 301 24.05 -4.86 0.46
CA GLN A 301 24.99 -4.63 1.55
C GLN A 301 25.08 -5.86 2.45
N PRO A 302 26.21 -6.56 2.55
CA PRO A 302 27.40 -6.38 1.72
C PRO A 302 27.10 -6.67 0.24
N GLN A 303 27.93 -6.10 -0.64
CA GLN A 303 27.76 -6.24 -2.09
C GLN A 303 27.85 -7.72 -2.50
N ILE A 304 26.94 -8.16 -3.36
CA ILE A 304 26.97 -9.50 -3.93
C ILE A 304 27.80 -9.46 -5.23
N PRO A 305 28.78 -10.34 -5.46
CA PRO A 305 29.55 -10.36 -6.71
C PRO A 305 28.64 -10.61 -7.93
N LEU A 306 28.83 -9.86 -9.01
CA LEU A 306 27.98 -9.96 -10.21
C LEU A 306 28.09 -11.32 -10.94
N ASN A 307 29.25 -11.98 -10.81
CA ASN A 307 29.55 -13.28 -11.42
C ASN A 307 29.23 -14.48 -10.50
N VAL A 308 28.63 -14.25 -9.33
CA VAL A 308 28.31 -15.35 -8.41
C VAL A 308 27.20 -16.25 -8.98
N SER A 309 27.38 -17.57 -8.88
CA SER A 309 26.30 -18.50 -9.19
C SER A 309 25.13 -18.29 -8.22
N LYS A 310 23.90 -18.22 -8.73
CA LYS A 310 22.71 -18.10 -7.86
C LYS A 310 22.45 -19.36 -7.04
N ASP A 311 23.02 -20.49 -7.43
CA ASP A 311 22.90 -21.75 -6.69
C ASP A 311 23.92 -21.85 -5.54
N VAL A 312 24.72 -20.80 -5.29
CA VAL A 312 25.60 -20.72 -4.11
C VAL A 312 24.80 -20.67 -2.81
N LEU A 313 25.25 -21.39 -1.78
CA LEU A 313 24.72 -21.27 -0.42
C LEU A 313 25.01 -19.88 0.15
N LEU A 314 24.07 -19.33 0.92
CA LEU A 314 24.23 -18.00 1.53
C LEU A 314 25.39 -17.96 2.53
N TYR A 315 25.68 -19.06 3.23
CA TYR A 315 26.87 -19.21 4.06
C TYR A 315 28.15 -18.92 3.26
N LYS A 316 28.33 -19.54 2.10
CA LYS A 316 29.50 -19.29 1.24
C LYS A 316 29.58 -17.87 0.72
N LEU A 317 28.44 -17.22 0.53
CA LEU A 317 28.39 -15.82 0.15
C LEU A 317 28.82 -14.87 1.27
N TYR A 318 28.64 -15.25 2.54
CA TYR A 318 28.80 -14.34 3.67
C TYR A 318 29.77 -14.78 4.77
N GLU A 319 30.39 -15.96 4.67
CA GLU A 319 31.27 -16.55 5.70
C GLU A 319 32.47 -15.66 6.06
N HIS A 320 32.89 -14.80 5.13
CA HIS A 320 34.01 -13.87 5.30
C HIS A 320 33.62 -12.54 5.97
N ILE A 321 32.33 -12.31 6.23
CA ILE A 321 31.84 -11.08 6.86
C ILE A 321 31.94 -11.22 8.38
N LYS A 322 32.52 -10.21 9.04
CA LYS A 322 32.66 -10.17 10.50
C LYS A 322 31.29 -10.37 11.17
N TYR A 323 31.27 -11.20 12.23
CA TYR A 323 30.08 -11.57 12.99
C TYR A 323 29.07 -12.46 12.27
N PHE A 324 29.41 -13.07 11.12
CA PHE A 324 28.60 -14.15 10.56
C PHE A 324 28.43 -15.27 11.61
N PRO A 325 27.22 -15.83 11.81
CA PRO A 325 25.99 -15.66 11.03
C PRO A 325 25.06 -14.52 11.49
N GLN A 326 25.42 -13.74 12.50
CA GLN A 326 24.58 -12.67 13.08
C GLN A 326 24.53 -11.38 12.23
N ILE A 327 24.91 -11.47 10.95
CA ILE A 327 24.87 -10.35 10.01
C ILE A 327 23.44 -10.14 9.48
N ARG A 328 23.17 -8.96 8.94
CA ARG A 328 21.87 -8.57 8.37
C ARG A 328 22.06 -8.06 6.94
N PRO A 329 22.29 -8.95 5.97
CA PRO A 329 22.50 -8.51 4.60
C PRO A 329 21.24 -7.79 4.09
N ALA A 330 21.43 -6.62 3.49
CA ALA A 330 20.39 -5.87 2.80
C ALA A 330 20.42 -6.20 1.31
N TRP A 331 19.32 -6.73 0.78
CA TRP A 331 19.13 -6.98 -0.64
C TRP A 331 18.32 -5.86 -1.28
N ALA A 332 18.87 -5.29 -2.35
CA ALA A 332 18.20 -4.28 -3.16
C ALA A 332 17.28 -4.98 -4.18
N ILE A 333 16.00 -5.08 -3.84
CA ILE A 333 15.00 -5.76 -4.68
C ILE A 333 14.21 -4.72 -5.48
N GLU A 334 14.16 -4.93 -6.78
CA GLU A 334 13.29 -4.22 -7.71
C GLU A 334 12.16 -5.18 -8.12
N TYR A 335 10.91 -4.76 -7.87
CA TYR A 335 9.73 -5.57 -8.15
C TYR A 335 8.62 -4.74 -8.77
N TYR A 336 8.04 -5.27 -9.84
CA TYR A 336 6.87 -4.73 -10.49
C TYR A 336 5.90 -5.86 -10.82
N SER A 337 4.62 -5.60 -10.61
CA SER A 337 3.54 -6.52 -10.94
C SER A 337 2.35 -5.78 -11.54
N MET A 338 1.52 -6.52 -12.27
CA MET A 338 0.30 -6.03 -12.89
C MET A 338 -0.87 -6.96 -12.62
N VAL A 339 -2.06 -6.43 -12.86
CA VAL A 339 -3.31 -7.19 -12.94
C VAL A 339 -3.28 -8.00 -14.26
N PRO A 340 -3.47 -9.32 -14.23
CA PRO A 340 -3.61 -10.13 -15.43
C PRO A 340 -4.78 -9.69 -16.30
N LEU A 341 -4.69 -9.93 -17.60
CA LEU A 341 -5.73 -9.53 -18.55
C LEU A 341 -7.11 -10.11 -18.18
N GLU A 342 -7.17 -11.35 -17.71
CA GLU A 342 -8.41 -12.02 -17.29
C GLU A 342 -9.12 -11.35 -16.11
N HIS A 343 -8.42 -10.54 -15.33
CA HIS A 343 -8.97 -9.77 -14.21
C HIS A 343 -9.15 -8.28 -14.55
N THR A 344 -9.11 -7.92 -15.83
CA THR A 344 -9.34 -6.55 -16.27
C THR A 344 -10.71 -6.34 -16.90
N VAL A 345 -11.22 -5.13 -16.77
CA VAL A 345 -12.53 -4.75 -17.30
C VAL A 345 -12.33 -3.84 -18.50
N LYS A 346 -13.03 -4.15 -19.60
CA LYS A 346 -13.15 -3.22 -20.72
C LYS A 346 -14.15 -2.15 -20.33
N ILE A 347 -13.83 -0.90 -20.61
CA ILE A 347 -14.80 0.18 -20.51
C ILE A 347 -15.71 0.05 -21.72
N ILE A 348 -16.91 -0.49 -21.51
CA ILE A 348 -17.94 -0.64 -22.55
C ILE A 348 -19.00 0.40 -22.26
N ARG A 349 -19.09 1.42 -23.11
CA ARG A 349 -20.28 2.27 -23.16
C ARG A 349 -21.30 1.55 -24.01
N LYS A 350 -22.29 0.94 -23.37
CA LYS A 350 -23.50 0.58 -24.07
C LYS A 350 -24.22 1.89 -24.37
N GLU A 351 -24.68 2.06 -25.60
CA GLU A 351 -25.71 3.05 -25.89
C GLU A 351 -26.83 2.76 -24.89
N LEU A 352 -27.06 3.68 -23.95
CA LEU A 352 -28.18 3.56 -23.04
C LEU A 352 -29.41 3.61 -23.93
N ASN A 353 -30.19 2.53 -23.98
CA ASN A 353 -31.47 2.56 -24.67
C ASN A 353 -32.27 3.75 -24.14
N ASP A 354 -32.81 4.57 -25.05
CA ASP A 354 -33.56 5.81 -24.74
C ASP A 354 -34.75 5.59 -23.77
N ASP A 355 -35.17 4.35 -23.57
CA ASP A 355 -36.26 3.95 -22.67
C ASP A 355 -36.00 4.22 -21.18
N PHE A 356 -34.76 4.54 -20.77
CA PHE A 356 -34.42 4.91 -19.38
C PHE A 356 -34.61 6.42 -19.08
N LYS A 357 -35.61 7.07 -19.67
CA LYS A 357 -36.11 8.38 -19.20
C LYS A 357 -36.83 8.22 -17.85
N VAL A 358 -36.06 7.96 -16.80
CA VAL A 358 -36.56 8.06 -15.43
C VAL A 358 -36.63 9.54 -15.08
N ASP A 359 -37.81 10.00 -14.69
CA ASP A 359 -38.05 11.36 -14.17
C ASP A 359 -37.29 11.55 -12.86
N PHE A 360 -36.01 11.93 -12.96
CA PHE A 360 -35.21 12.31 -11.82
C PHE A 360 -35.48 13.77 -11.49
N SER A 361 -36.57 14.02 -10.75
CA SER A 361 -36.81 15.30 -10.07
C SER A 361 -35.99 15.45 -8.78
N GLY A 362 -34.97 14.60 -8.58
CA GLY A 362 -34.02 14.74 -7.48
C GLY A 362 -33.29 16.06 -7.63
N GLN A 363 -33.43 16.96 -6.65
CA GLN A 363 -32.72 18.22 -6.66
C GLN A 363 -31.22 17.95 -6.61
N SER A 364 -30.51 18.14 -7.73
CA SER A 364 -29.05 18.18 -7.72
C SER A 364 -28.63 19.23 -6.69
N VAL A 365 -27.93 18.82 -5.63
CA VAL A 365 -27.45 19.73 -4.59
C VAL A 365 -26.67 20.86 -5.26
N ASP A 366 -26.99 22.12 -4.92
CA ASP A 366 -26.36 23.27 -5.56
C ASP A 366 -24.88 23.35 -5.19
N LYS A 367 -24.02 22.72 -6.01
CA LYS A 367 -22.55 22.79 -5.92
C LYS A 367 -21.99 24.15 -6.33
N SER A 368 -22.65 25.26 -5.99
CA SER A 368 -22.36 26.61 -6.51
C SER A 368 -20.98 27.18 -6.13
N GLN A 369 -20.18 26.46 -5.34
CA GLN A 369 -18.82 26.86 -4.97
C GLN A 369 -17.77 25.73 -5.14
N TYR A 370 -18.08 24.68 -5.90
CA TYR A 370 -17.11 23.61 -6.13
C TYR A 370 -16.06 24.00 -7.17
N ASN A 371 -14.80 24.08 -6.75
CA ASN A 371 -13.63 24.28 -7.61
C ASN A 371 -12.51 23.31 -7.18
N PRO A 372 -12.24 22.24 -7.95
CA PRO A 372 -11.24 21.23 -7.59
C PRO A 372 -9.80 21.65 -7.91
N LEU A 373 -9.58 22.81 -8.53
CA LEU A 373 -8.26 23.27 -8.93
C LEU A 373 -7.52 23.84 -7.72
N LEU A 374 -6.29 23.40 -7.50
CA LEU A 374 -5.42 23.98 -6.47
C LEU A 374 -4.77 25.27 -7.01
N TYR A 375 -4.67 26.32 -6.21
CA TYR A 375 -3.96 27.54 -6.56
C TYR A 375 -2.48 27.48 -6.12
N GLU A 376 -1.57 28.11 -6.88
CA GLU A 376 -0.13 28.13 -6.59
C GLU A 376 0.19 28.65 -5.16
N CYS A 377 -0.54 29.68 -4.71
CA CYS A 377 -0.37 30.25 -3.37
C CYS A 377 -0.75 29.29 -2.23
N ASP A 378 -1.50 28.23 -2.52
CA ASP A 378 -2.05 27.31 -1.53
C ASP A 378 -1.33 25.96 -1.45
N VAL A 379 -0.34 25.69 -2.31
CA VAL A 379 0.43 24.43 -2.31
C VAL A 379 1.04 24.14 -0.93
N GLY A 380 1.52 25.18 -0.25
CA GLY A 380 2.08 25.06 1.09
C GLY A 380 1.05 24.62 2.15
N LYS A 381 -0.24 24.94 1.96
CA LYS A 381 -1.32 24.51 2.86
C LYS A 381 -1.58 23.00 2.69
N LEU A 382 -1.69 22.54 1.44
CA LEU A 382 -1.95 21.13 1.15
C LEU A 382 -0.80 20.23 1.62
N LYS A 383 0.47 20.65 1.45
CA LYS A 383 1.65 19.92 1.97
C LYS A 383 1.57 19.70 3.49
N LYS A 384 1.23 20.74 4.27
CA LYS A 384 1.11 20.65 5.73
C LYS A 384 0.01 19.68 6.18
N ILE A 385 -1.08 19.61 5.43
CA ILE A 385 -2.21 18.74 5.72
C ILE A 385 -1.82 17.29 5.50
N GLU A 386 -1.17 16.99 4.38
CA GLU A 386 -0.70 15.64 4.09
C GLU A 386 0.28 15.16 5.17
N ASP A 387 1.29 15.95 5.54
CA ASP A 387 2.23 15.58 6.61
C ASP A 387 1.56 15.22 7.95
N SER A 388 0.37 15.79 8.22
CA SER A 388 -0.41 15.52 9.44
C SER A 388 -1.33 14.28 9.38
N THR A 389 -1.60 13.75 8.19
CA THR A 389 -2.64 12.71 7.96
C THR A 389 -2.09 11.28 7.93
N LEU A 390 -0.84 11.06 8.35
CA LEU A 390 -0.27 9.72 8.47
C LEU A 390 -0.91 8.96 9.65
N THR A 391 -1.98 8.22 9.36
CA THR A 391 -2.73 7.45 10.35
C THR A 391 -2.01 6.17 10.75
N ASN A 392 -2.19 5.77 12.01
CA ASN A 392 -1.74 4.49 12.54
C ASN A 392 -2.56 3.33 11.96
N THR A 393 -2.15 2.09 12.20
CA THR A 393 -2.99 0.90 11.94
C THR A 393 -4.33 1.03 12.66
N ILE A 394 -5.43 0.78 11.94
CA ILE A 394 -6.79 1.11 12.39
C ILE A 394 -7.60 -0.18 12.54
N PRO A 395 -8.13 -0.48 13.73
CA PRO A 395 -9.08 -1.57 13.92
C PRO A 395 -10.41 -1.28 13.19
N ASP A 396 -10.90 -2.23 12.39
CA ASP A 396 -12.20 -2.17 11.69
C ASP A 396 -12.43 -0.88 10.85
N ARG A 397 -11.82 -0.87 9.66
CA ARG A 397 -11.86 0.24 8.69
C ARG A 397 -13.26 0.74 8.35
N LEU A 398 -14.28 -0.13 8.37
CA LEU A 398 -15.64 0.25 7.99
C LEU A 398 -16.36 1.00 9.10
N LYS A 399 -16.13 0.64 10.37
CA LYS A 399 -16.63 1.40 11.52
C LYS A 399 -16.07 2.81 11.54
N GLU A 400 -14.78 2.95 11.27
CA GLU A 400 -14.09 4.24 11.26
C GLU A 400 -14.60 5.15 10.15
N LEU A 401 -14.83 4.60 8.96
CA LEU A 401 -15.50 5.31 7.89
C LEU A 401 -16.88 5.81 8.34
N PHE A 402 -17.71 4.94 8.92
CA PHE A 402 -19.09 5.29 9.31
C PHE A 402 -19.11 6.29 10.44
N HIS A 403 -18.21 6.14 11.42
CA HIS A 403 -18.01 7.07 12.51
C HIS A 403 -17.68 8.46 11.98
N GLU A 404 -16.72 8.54 11.04
CA GLU A 404 -16.34 9.78 10.38
C GLU A 404 -17.50 10.41 9.59
N ILE A 405 -18.28 9.61 8.84
CA ILE A 405 -19.47 10.10 8.12
C ILE A 405 -20.48 10.71 9.10
N ILE A 406 -20.78 10.03 10.22
CA ILE A 406 -21.73 10.50 11.24
C ILE A 406 -21.21 11.76 11.92
N LYS A 407 -19.93 11.75 12.33
CA LYS A 407 -19.26 12.86 13.01
C LYS A 407 -19.30 14.14 12.19
N ASN A 408 -19.23 14.02 10.86
CA ASN A 408 -19.30 15.15 9.94
C ASN A 408 -20.73 15.50 9.45
N GLY A 409 -21.76 14.94 10.09
CA GLY A 409 -23.16 15.27 9.83
C GLY A 409 -23.70 14.72 8.50
N CYS A 410 -23.05 13.71 7.93
CA CYS A 410 -23.44 13.09 6.65
C CYS A 410 -24.19 11.77 6.87
N GLN A 411 -24.77 11.54 8.04
CA GLN A 411 -25.44 10.27 8.34
C GLN A 411 -26.63 9.97 7.42
N SER A 412 -27.27 10.97 6.80
CA SER A 412 -28.35 10.77 5.82
C SER A 412 -27.92 9.83 4.68
N SER A 413 -26.67 9.93 4.25
CA SER A 413 -26.10 9.10 3.18
C SER A 413 -25.93 7.62 3.57
N LEU A 414 -26.04 7.28 4.87
CA LEU A 414 -26.01 5.89 5.35
C LEU A 414 -27.38 5.21 5.29
N PHE A 415 -28.46 5.97 5.01
CA PHE A 415 -29.84 5.50 4.97
C PHE A 415 -30.47 5.67 3.58
N GLU A 416 -31.38 4.77 3.22
CA GLU A 416 -32.12 4.85 1.95
C GLU A 416 -33.38 5.74 2.14
N SER A 417 -33.37 6.94 1.55
CA SER A 417 -34.48 7.86 1.24
C SER A 417 -35.25 8.59 2.36
N GLU A 418 -35.96 9.65 1.94
CA GLU A 418 -36.59 10.78 2.67
C GLU A 418 -37.59 10.46 3.80
N ARG A 419 -37.90 9.19 4.07
CA ARG A 419 -38.96 8.78 5.00
C ARG A 419 -38.46 8.14 6.28
N VAL A 420 -37.14 8.14 6.52
CA VAL A 420 -36.61 7.60 7.76
C VAL A 420 -36.93 8.61 8.89
N PRO A 421 -37.58 8.18 9.98
CA PRO A 421 -37.71 8.97 11.20
C PRO A 421 -36.35 9.55 11.60
N LYS A 422 -36.30 10.66 12.34
CA LYS A 422 -35.05 11.20 12.91
C LYS A 422 -34.37 10.13 13.76
N VAL A 423 -33.53 9.29 13.15
CA VAL A 423 -32.78 8.26 13.87
C VAL A 423 -31.61 8.96 14.53
N LEU A 424 -31.50 8.77 15.85
CA LEU A 424 -30.45 9.39 16.61
C LEU A 424 -29.17 8.56 16.43
N PRO A 425 -27.98 9.19 16.27
CA PRO A 425 -26.72 8.45 16.18
C PRO A 425 -26.52 7.41 17.30
N GLN A 426 -27.08 7.68 18.48
CA GLN A 426 -27.06 6.80 19.65
C GLN A 426 -27.73 5.44 19.39
N ASP A 427 -28.72 5.37 18.49
CA ASP A 427 -29.44 4.12 18.17
C ASP A 427 -28.52 3.05 17.54
N PHE A 428 -27.37 3.48 17.03
CA PHE A 428 -26.35 2.64 16.39
C PHE A 428 -25.10 2.42 17.23
N GLY A 429 -25.09 2.90 18.48
CA GLY A 429 -23.92 2.82 19.37
C GLY A 429 -22.85 3.86 19.06
N TYR A 430 -23.18 4.98 18.40
CA TYR A 430 -22.22 6.05 18.16
C TYR A 430 -21.79 6.69 19.48
N LYS A 431 -20.48 6.73 19.71
CA LYS A 431 -19.83 7.59 20.72
C LYS A 431 -18.75 8.40 20.03
N GLU A 432 -18.64 9.68 20.37
CA GLU A 432 -17.78 10.64 19.66
C GLU A 432 -16.30 10.23 19.60
N ASP A 433 -15.80 9.57 20.63
CA ASP A 433 -14.39 9.20 20.75
C ASP A 433 -14.11 7.70 20.58
N ASP A 434 -15.13 6.89 20.28
CA ASP A 434 -15.00 5.43 20.19
C ASP A 434 -15.76 4.84 18.99
N PRO A 435 -15.09 4.67 17.83
CA PRO A 435 -15.67 4.06 16.65
C PRO A 435 -15.98 2.56 16.83
N SER A 436 -15.34 1.88 17.80
CA SER A 436 -15.46 0.43 17.98
C SER A 436 -16.86 -0.01 18.40
N LEU A 437 -17.63 0.88 19.02
CA LEU A 437 -18.99 0.62 19.54
C LEU A 437 -20.08 0.64 18.45
N LEU A 438 -19.76 1.08 17.23
CA LEU A 438 -20.73 1.12 16.14
C LEU A 438 -21.18 -0.28 15.73
N THR A 439 -22.49 -0.45 15.60
CA THR A 439 -23.11 -1.70 15.12
C THR A 439 -23.44 -1.62 13.63
N LEU A 440 -22.50 -2.03 12.77
CA LEU A 440 -22.61 -1.86 11.31
C LEU A 440 -23.85 -2.49 10.67
N ASN A 441 -24.30 -3.65 11.15
CA ASN A 441 -25.43 -4.39 10.55
C ASN A 441 -26.77 -3.64 10.57
N LYS A 442 -26.87 -2.56 11.35
CA LYS A 442 -28.07 -1.72 11.45
C LYS A 442 -28.18 -0.69 10.33
N PHE A 443 -27.11 -0.41 9.58
CA PHE A 443 -27.13 0.59 8.51
C PHE A 443 -27.57 -0.02 7.16
N PRO A 444 -28.62 0.52 6.50
CA PRO A 444 -29.12 -0.02 5.23
C PRO A 444 -28.06 -0.06 4.12
N ILE A 445 -27.18 0.96 4.05
CA ILE A 445 -26.11 1.03 3.05
C ILE A 445 -25.22 -0.22 3.03
N ILE A 446 -25.03 -0.90 4.16
CA ILE A 446 -24.23 -2.14 4.24
C ILE A 446 -24.82 -3.25 3.35
N ARG A 447 -26.14 -3.35 3.24
CA ARG A 447 -26.79 -4.33 2.35
C ARG A 447 -26.46 -4.03 0.89
N LYS A 448 -26.50 -2.75 0.49
CA LYS A 448 -26.14 -2.31 -0.85
C LYS A 448 -24.66 -2.54 -1.15
N VAL A 449 -23.77 -2.23 -0.22
CA VAL A 449 -22.33 -2.48 -0.33
C VAL A 449 -22.05 -3.98 -0.50
N LYS A 450 -22.69 -4.84 0.30
CA LYS A 450 -22.56 -6.31 0.17
C LYS A 450 -23.10 -6.82 -1.17
N LYS A 451 -24.22 -6.27 -1.67
CA LYS A 451 -24.74 -6.60 -3.00
C LYS A 451 -23.74 -6.23 -4.10
N LEU A 452 -23.20 -5.01 -4.06
CA LEU A 452 -22.18 -4.54 -5.00
C LEU A 452 -20.87 -5.32 -4.90
N TYR A 453 -20.52 -5.83 -3.71
CA TYR A 453 -19.36 -6.70 -3.54
C TYR A 453 -19.46 -7.96 -4.40
N TYR A 454 -20.67 -8.47 -4.62
CA TYR A 454 -20.93 -9.64 -5.47
C TYR A 454 -21.27 -9.33 -6.92
N ASP A 455 -21.15 -8.07 -7.34
CA ASP A 455 -21.35 -7.69 -8.72
C ASP A 455 -20.41 -8.46 -9.66
N ASP A 456 -20.91 -8.88 -10.82
CA ASP A 456 -20.16 -9.68 -11.79
C ASP A 456 -18.89 -8.97 -12.27
N ILE A 457 -18.90 -7.63 -12.32
CA ILE A 457 -17.71 -6.84 -12.69
C ILE A 457 -16.65 -6.97 -11.59
N HIS A 458 -17.05 -6.84 -10.32
CA HIS A 458 -16.12 -7.00 -9.19
C HIS A 458 -15.59 -8.44 -9.07
N LYS A 459 -16.46 -9.43 -9.29
CA LYS A 459 -16.09 -10.85 -9.36
C LYS A 459 -15.10 -11.11 -10.49
N GLY A 460 -15.37 -10.58 -11.69
CA GLY A 460 -14.48 -10.69 -12.85
C GLY A 460 -13.08 -10.11 -12.58
N MET A 461 -13.01 -9.02 -11.81
CA MET A 461 -11.75 -8.44 -11.34
C MET A 461 -11.02 -9.28 -10.26
N GLY A 462 -11.65 -10.33 -9.71
CA GLY A 462 -11.10 -11.15 -8.64
C GLY A 462 -11.28 -10.57 -7.24
N TYR A 463 -12.36 -9.82 -7.00
CA TYR A 463 -12.68 -9.15 -5.74
C TYR A 463 -11.56 -8.25 -5.17
N PRO A 464 -10.98 -7.34 -5.97
CA PRO A 464 -9.86 -6.53 -5.50
C PRO A 464 -10.27 -5.48 -4.45
N LEU A 465 -11.51 -4.99 -4.44
CA LEU A 465 -12.00 -4.02 -3.46
C LEU A 465 -12.45 -4.70 -2.16
N HIS A 466 -12.25 -4.02 -1.04
CA HIS A 466 -12.87 -4.37 0.24
C HIS A 466 -14.22 -3.65 0.40
N LEU A 467 -15.02 -4.06 1.39
CA LEU A 467 -16.32 -3.43 1.68
C LEU A 467 -16.20 -1.92 1.92
N TYR A 468 -15.18 -1.47 2.64
CA TYR A 468 -14.95 -0.04 2.90
C TYR A 468 -14.56 0.74 1.64
N ASN A 469 -13.88 0.11 0.67
CA ASN A 469 -13.58 0.75 -0.62
C ASN A 469 -14.86 0.95 -1.44
N ILE A 470 -15.70 -0.08 -1.54
CA ILE A 470 -16.99 0.00 -2.23
C ILE A 470 -17.91 1.00 -1.54
N CYS A 471 -17.93 1.01 -0.20
CA CYS A 471 -18.71 1.96 0.57
C CYS A 471 -18.23 3.40 0.36
N ALA A 472 -16.92 3.65 0.34
CA ALA A 472 -16.39 4.98 0.04
C ALA A 472 -16.81 5.44 -1.38
N LEU A 473 -16.65 4.59 -2.40
CA LEU A 473 -17.12 4.93 -3.75
C LEU A 473 -18.62 5.25 -3.76
N LEU A 474 -19.43 4.43 -3.08
CA LEU A 474 -20.88 4.63 -3.02
C LEU A 474 -21.29 5.91 -2.28
N LEU A 475 -20.61 6.24 -1.18
CA LEU A 475 -20.82 7.47 -0.40
C LEU A 475 -20.41 8.71 -1.20
N TYR A 476 -19.36 8.63 -2.01
CA TYR A 476 -18.94 9.72 -2.88
C TYR A 476 -19.91 9.91 -4.05
N CYS A 477 -20.51 8.84 -4.56
CA CYS A 477 -21.60 8.94 -5.54
C CYS A 477 -22.94 9.35 -4.89
N ALA A 478 -23.01 9.62 -3.58
CA ALA A 478 -24.22 10.11 -2.92
C ALA A 478 -24.20 11.64 -2.77
N ASP A 479 -25.35 12.28 -2.92
CA ASP A 479 -25.44 13.73 -3.07
C ASP A 479 -24.95 14.53 -1.84
N ASP A 480 -25.43 14.19 -0.65
CA ASP A 480 -25.14 14.95 0.57
C ASP A 480 -23.68 14.82 1.02
N CYS A 481 -23.20 13.58 1.14
CA CYS A 481 -21.87 13.29 1.67
C CYS A 481 -20.78 13.86 0.75
N ASN A 482 -20.90 13.66 -0.56
CA ASN A 482 -19.96 14.22 -1.53
C ASN A 482 -19.89 15.74 -1.45
N SER A 483 -21.05 16.41 -1.43
CA SER A 483 -21.12 17.87 -1.42
C SER A 483 -20.39 18.44 -0.19
N LYS A 484 -20.63 17.85 0.98
CA LYS A 484 -19.98 18.27 2.23
C LYS A 484 -18.48 17.94 2.26
N PHE A 485 -18.13 16.72 1.88
CA PHE A 485 -16.74 16.25 1.80
C PHE A 485 -15.91 17.12 0.86
N SER A 486 -16.38 17.31 -0.37
CA SER A 486 -15.72 18.12 -1.40
C SER A 486 -15.60 19.58 -0.97
N SER A 487 -16.63 20.16 -0.36
CA SER A 487 -16.58 21.51 0.21
C SER A 487 -15.50 21.67 1.28
N ASP A 488 -15.41 20.71 2.22
CA ASP A 488 -14.40 20.74 3.27
C ASP A 488 -12.98 20.54 2.69
N GLN A 489 -12.79 19.69 1.67
CA GLN A 489 -11.49 19.53 1.00
C GLN A 489 -11.03 20.82 0.31
N ILE A 490 -11.91 21.49 -0.46
CA ILE A 490 -11.59 22.77 -1.12
C ILE A 490 -11.21 23.85 -0.09
N GLN A 491 -11.78 23.78 1.12
CA GLN A 491 -11.45 24.66 2.24
C GLN A 491 -10.24 24.18 3.07
N PHE A 492 -9.45 23.23 2.57
CA PHE A 492 -8.26 22.68 3.24
C PHE A 492 -8.57 21.99 4.59
N ARG A 493 -9.77 21.44 4.76
CA ARG A 493 -10.21 20.72 5.97
C ARG A 493 -10.16 19.20 5.81
N HIS A 494 -9.14 18.66 5.14
CA HIS A 494 -9.00 17.22 4.93
C HIS A 494 -8.86 16.42 6.23
N HIS A 495 -8.36 17.04 7.30
CA HIS A 495 -8.26 16.42 8.62
C HIS A 495 -9.62 15.98 9.20
N LYS A 496 -10.74 16.48 8.65
CA LYS A 496 -12.09 15.99 8.99
C LYS A 496 -12.43 14.65 8.35
N TRP A 497 -11.73 14.29 7.29
CA TRP A 497 -12.03 13.14 6.43
C TRP A 497 -10.83 12.20 6.18
N PRO A 498 -9.97 11.92 7.19
CA PRO A 498 -8.78 11.10 6.98
C PRO A 498 -9.09 9.70 6.42
N TYR A 499 -10.20 9.09 6.85
CA TYR A 499 -10.53 7.72 6.44
C TYR A 499 -11.27 7.70 5.11
N PHE A 500 -12.28 8.54 4.93
CA PHE A 500 -13.06 8.57 3.70
C PHE A 500 -12.18 8.92 2.50
N ASP A 501 -11.33 9.95 2.63
CA ASP A 501 -10.40 10.35 1.57
C ASP A 501 -9.38 9.26 1.23
N MET A 502 -8.80 8.62 2.26
CA MET A 502 -7.84 7.53 2.08
C MET A 502 -8.46 6.32 1.38
N TYR A 503 -9.63 5.87 1.83
CA TYR A 503 -10.31 4.70 1.26
C TYR A 503 -10.82 4.97 -0.15
N LEU A 504 -11.25 6.21 -0.44
CA LEU A 504 -11.64 6.62 -1.79
C LEU A 504 -10.44 6.65 -2.74
N CYS A 505 -9.32 7.24 -2.32
CA CYS A 505 -8.07 7.20 -3.09
C CYS A 505 -7.62 5.75 -3.36
N GLU A 506 -7.63 4.89 -2.34
CA GLU A 506 -7.28 3.47 -2.48
C GLU A 506 -8.21 2.75 -3.48
N ALA A 507 -9.52 2.97 -3.37
CA ALA A 507 -10.51 2.36 -4.24
C ALA A 507 -10.31 2.77 -5.72
N ILE A 508 -10.14 4.07 -5.98
CA ILE A 508 -9.88 4.59 -7.32
C ILE A 508 -8.55 4.02 -7.85
N ASN A 509 -7.50 3.97 -7.03
CA ASN A 509 -6.20 3.42 -7.43
C ASN A 509 -6.28 1.93 -7.80
N ILE A 510 -7.05 1.15 -7.05
CA ILE A 510 -7.30 -0.27 -7.35
C ILE A 510 -8.00 -0.37 -8.71
N LEU A 511 -9.17 0.26 -8.87
CA LEU A 511 -9.97 0.17 -10.11
C LEU A 511 -9.23 0.70 -11.34
N CYS A 512 -8.51 1.81 -11.19
CA CYS A 512 -7.59 2.39 -12.17
C CYS A 512 -6.59 1.37 -12.75
N SER A 513 -6.19 0.37 -11.95
CA SER A 513 -5.28 -0.71 -12.37
C SER A 513 -5.98 -1.90 -13.03
N HIS A 514 -7.28 -2.08 -12.79
CA HIS A 514 -8.11 -3.14 -13.41
C HIS A 514 -8.75 -2.69 -14.73
N GLU A 515 -8.89 -1.40 -14.99
CA GLU A 515 -9.47 -0.91 -16.25
C GLU A 515 -8.49 -0.93 -17.42
N ARG A 516 -8.99 -1.29 -18.59
CA ARG A 516 -8.27 -1.23 -19.88
C ARG A 516 -8.36 0.15 -20.54
N ARG A 517 -7.84 1.17 -19.83
CA ARG A 517 -7.88 2.58 -20.27
C ARG A 517 -7.03 2.86 -21.51
N GLU A 518 -6.04 2.01 -21.77
CA GLU A 518 -5.23 2.00 -22.98
C GLU A 518 -6.04 1.72 -24.25
N GLU A 519 -7.23 1.12 -24.13
CA GLU A 519 -8.10 0.79 -25.25
C GLU A 519 -9.11 1.89 -25.61
N THR A 520 -9.23 2.95 -24.80
CA THR A 520 -10.26 3.99 -24.95
C THR A 520 -9.67 5.37 -25.22
N ASP A 521 -10.28 6.09 -26.15
CA ASP A 521 -10.02 7.48 -26.54
C ASP A 521 -11.07 8.46 -26.02
N MET A 522 -11.71 8.11 -24.92
CA MET A 522 -12.76 8.88 -24.28
C MET A 522 -12.25 10.25 -23.81
N GLU A 523 -12.87 11.30 -24.33
CA GLU A 523 -12.84 12.64 -23.75
C GLU A 523 -13.78 12.66 -22.55
N LEU A 524 -13.44 13.46 -21.53
CA LEU A 524 -14.26 13.59 -20.33
C LEU A 524 -14.50 15.06 -20.00
N TYR A 525 -15.61 15.36 -19.35
CA TYR A 525 -16.07 16.71 -19.09
C TYR A 525 -16.54 16.86 -17.64
N CYS A 526 -16.26 18.00 -17.01
CA CYS A 526 -16.78 18.36 -15.69
C CYS A 526 -17.27 19.81 -15.70
N GLY A 527 -18.52 20.04 -15.33
CA GLY A 527 -19.10 21.37 -15.19
C GLY A 527 -18.85 21.97 -13.82
N LEU A 528 -18.34 23.20 -13.78
CA LEU A 528 -18.10 24.00 -12.58
C LEU A 528 -18.96 25.26 -12.61
N LYS A 529 -20.07 25.24 -11.87
CA LYS A 529 -20.98 26.39 -11.76
C LYS A 529 -20.28 27.61 -11.16
N GLY A 530 -20.37 28.76 -11.84
CA GLY A 530 -19.89 30.04 -11.32
C GLY A 530 -18.36 30.21 -11.25
N VAL A 531 -17.59 29.22 -11.70
CA VAL A 531 -16.12 29.29 -11.76
C VAL A 531 -15.71 29.85 -13.11
N LYS A 532 -14.94 30.95 -13.14
CA LYS A 532 -14.29 31.45 -14.36
C LYS A 532 -12.88 31.92 -13.99
N LEU A 533 -11.85 31.33 -14.60
CA LEU A 533 -10.46 31.67 -14.29
C LEU A 533 -10.05 32.91 -15.10
N LYS A 534 -9.72 33.99 -14.39
CA LYS A 534 -9.14 35.20 -15.01
C LYS A 534 -7.75 34.94 -15.58
N ASN A 535 -6.96 34.15 -14.86
CA ASN A 535 -5.61 33.81 -15.24
C ASN A 535 -5.33 32.35 -14.91
N ILE A 536 -5.25 31.52 -15.94
CA ILE A 536 -4.96 30.10 -15.82
C ILE A 536 -3.57 29.81 -15.24
N LYS A 537 -2.66 30.79 -15.16
CA LYS A 537 -1.36 30.63 -14.52
C LYS A 537 -1.45 30.64 -12.98
N GLU A 538 -2.58 31.01 -12.41
CA GLU A 538 -2.79 31.00 -10.96
C GLU A 538 -3.05 29.60 -10.40
N ILE A 539 -3.52 28.67 -11.25
CA ILE A 539 -3.74 27.28 -10.86
C ILE A 539 -2.43 26.49 -10.91
N LYS A 540 -2.26 25.65 -9.90
CA LYS A 540 -1.15 24.73 -9.79
C LYS A 540 -1.36 23.55 -10.72
N ALA A 541 -0.61 23.50 -11.82
CA ALA A 541 -0.54 22.36 -12.71
C ALA A 541 -0.25 21.06 -11.93
N GLY A 542 -1.08 20.03 -12.15
CA GLY A 542 -0.91 18.69 -11.57
C GLY A 542 -1.61 18.42 -10.26
N PHE A 543 -2.35 19.38 -9.70
CA PHE A 543 -2.95 19.22 -8.38
C PHE A 543 -4.46 19.46 -8.38
N PHE A 544 -5.21 18.39 -8.14
CA PHE A 544 -6.59 18.49 -7.67
C PHE A 544 -6.61 18.51 -6.15
N ILE A 545 -7.24 19.54 -5.57
CA ILE A 545 -7.44 19.63 -4.11
C ILE A 545 -8.51 18.64 -3.61
N SER A 546 -9.45 18.26 -4.48
CA SER A 546 -10.50 17.28 -4.20
C SER A 546 -10.62 16.26 -5.33
N HIS A 547 -11.35 15.18 -5.10
CA HIS A 547 -11.68 14.21 -6.16
C HIS A 547 -12.61 14.85 -7.17
N VAL A 548 -12.56 14.44 -8.44
CA VAL A 548 -13.29 15.09 -9.54
C VAL A 548 -14.16 14.09 -10.30
N SER A 549 -15.47 14.27 -10.22
CA SER A 549 -16.44 13.56 -11.06
C SER A 549 -16.47 14.15 -12.46
N THR A 550 -16.42 13.27 -13.47
CA THR A 550 -16.48 13.64 -14.88
C THR A 550 -17.46 12.75 -15.63
N SER A 551 -17.97 13.22 -16.77
CA SER A 551 -18.81 12.44 -17.68
C SER A 551 -18.19 12.40 -19.07
N ASP A 552 -18.46 11.35 -19.84
CA ASP A 552 -18.15 11.34 -21.28
C ASP A 552 -19.25 12.00 -22.13
N ASP A 553 -20.29 12.53 -21.48
CA ASP A 553 -21.32 13.35 -22.09
C ASP A 553 -21.10 14.83 -21.72
N ILE A 554 -20.85 15.66 -22.73
CA ILE A 554 -20.62 17.10 -22.54
C ILE A 554 -21.90 17.84 -22.11
N GLU A 555 -23.09 17.34 -22.48
CA GLU A 555 -24.35 17.98 -22.10
C GLU A 555 -24.57 17.88 -20.59
N ILE A 556 -24.20 16.75 -19.99
CA ILE A 556 -24.22 16.58 -18.52
C ILE A 556 -23.32 17.63 -17.86
N ALA A 557 -22.11 17.85 -18.38
CA ALA A 557 -21.22 18.89 -17.86
C ALA A 557 -21.80 20.31 -18.03
N LYS A 558 -22.49 20.60 -19.14
CA LYS A 558 -23.17 21.90 -19.35
C LYS A 558 -24.31 22.11 -18.36
N ASP A 559 -25.08 21.06 -18.08
CA ASP A 559 -26.18 21.09 -17.10
C ASP A 559 -25.66 21.44 -15.70
N PHE A 560 -24.55 20.80 -15.28
CA PHE A 560 -23.88 21.14 -14.02
C PHE A 560 -23.33 22.58 -13.99
N CYS A 561 -22.95 23.14 -15.13
CA CYS A 561 -22.51 24.53 -15.25
C CYS A 561 -23.68 25.54 -15.11
N LYS A 562 -24.94 25.12 -15.30
CA LYS A 562 -26.15 25.96 -15.29
C LYS A 562 -26.01 27.22 -16.15
N GLY A 563 -25.40 27.09 -17.33
CA GLY A 563 -25.22 28.15 -18.31
C GLY A 563 -24.12 29.18 -18.00
N LYS A 564 -23.57 29.24 -16.76
CA LYS A 564 -22.50 30.18 -16.41
C LYS A 564 -21.43 29.54 -15.53
N GLY A 565 -20.18 29.55 -16.00
CA GLY A 565 -19.06 28.98 -15.26
C GLY A 565 -17.96 28.41 -16.16
N CYS A 566 -17.47 27.22 -15.82
CA CYS A 566 -16.35 26.59 -16.48
C CYS A 566 -16.66 25.13 -16.80
N ILE A 567 -16.24 24.66 -17.97
CA ILE A 567 -16.20 23.25 -18.33
C ILE A 567 -14.73 22.81 -18.35
N LEU A 568 -14.38 21.87 -17.48
CA LEU A 568 -13.10 21.19 -17.55
C LEU A 568 -13.20 20.06 -18.58
N HIS A 569 -12.43 20.15 -19.66
CA HIS A 569 -12.31 19.13 -20.70
C HIS A 569 -11.04 18.32 -20.48
N PHE A 570 -11.18 17.05 -20.15
CA PHE A 570 -10.08 16.13 -19.85
C PHE A 570 -9.72 15.33 -21.09
N HIS A 571 -8.54 15.62 -21.64
CA HIS A 571 -7.99 14.87 -22.76
C HIS A 571 -7.71 13.40 -22.38
N PRO A 572 -7.87 12.41 -23.28
CA PRO A 572 -7.61 10.99 -23.03
C PRO A 572 -6.26 10.68 -22.38
N SER A 573 -5.24 11.52 -22.63
CA SER A 573 -3.93 11.39 -21.98
C SER A 573 -4.02 11.39 -20.44
N MET A 574 -5.00 12.09 -19.87
CA MET A 574 -5.23 12.18 -18.42
C MET A 574 -5.54 10.82 -17.81
N ARG A 575 -6.42 10.04 -18.44
CA ARG A 575 -6.73 8.66 -17.97
C ARG A 575 -5.56 7.71 -18.19
N ARG A 576 -4.70 7.97 -19.18
CA ARG A 576 -3.57 7.09 -19.48
C ARG A 576 -2.31 7.44 -18.70
N ALA A 577 -2.27 8.59 -18.04
CA ALA A 577 -1.12 9.04 -17.27
C ALA A 577 -0.81 8.11 -16.09
N SER A 578 0.49 7.90 -15.86
CA SER A 578 0.94 7.33 -14.59
C SER A 578 0.72 8.38 -13.50
N GLY A 579 0.16 7.99 -12.35
CA GLY A 579 -0.08 8.89 -11.22
C GLY A 579 -1.36 9.73 -11.25
N ILE A 580 -2.03 9.88 -12.40
CA ILE A 580 -3.40 10.43 -12.46
C ILE A 580 -4.37 9.24 -12.46
N ASN A 581 -4.88 8.92 -11.28
CA ASN A 581 -5.72 7.75 -11.09
C ASN A 581 -7.18 8.11 -11.32
N SER A 582 -7.87 7.29 -12.10
CA SER A 582 -9.29 7.43 -12.38
C SER A 582 -9.94 6.08 -12.58
N CYS A 583 -11.24 6.01 -12.30
CA CYS A 583 -12.03 4.81 -12.50
C CYS A 583 -13.46 5.09 -12.96
N ASP A 584 -14.01 4.16 -13.74
CA ASP A 584 -15.41 4.05 -14.08
C ASP A 584 -16.20 3.48 -12.89
N VAL A 585 -17.06 4.32 -12.35
CA VAL A 585 -17.92 3.97 -11.21
C VAL A 585 -19.35 3.62 -11.67
N LEU A 586 -19.59 3.50 -12.97
CA LEU A 586 -20.91 3.25 -13.54
C LEU A 586 -21.57 2.00 -12.97
N TRP A 587 -20.83 0.97 -12.54
CA TRP A 587 -21.40 -0.23 -11.92
C TRP A 587 -21.77 -0.04 -10.44
N ILE A 588 -21.20 0.96 -9.75
CA ILE A 588 -21.44 1.29 -8.35
C ILE A 588 -22.50 2.37 -8.18
N THR A 589 -22.39 3.46 -8.95
CA THR A 589 -23.21 4.67 -8.80
C THR A 589 -24.70 4.37 -8.99
N PRO A 590 -25.61 4.95 -8.20
CA PRO A 590 -27.04 4.90 -8.51
C PRO A 590 -27.40 5.74 -9.74
N PHE A 591 -26.59 6.74 -10.09
CA PHE A 591 -26.85 7.70 -11.17
C PHE A 591 -26.26 7.22 -12.50
N LYS A 592 -26.77 6.12 -13.04
CA LYS A 592 -26.23 5.50 -14.26
C LYS A 592 -26.22 6.43 -15.48
N HIS A 593 -27.16 7.38 -15.53
CA HIS A 593 -27.26 8.36 -16.61
C HIS A 593 -26.09 9.35 -16.66
N GLU A 594 -25.45 9.63 -15.52
CA GLU A 594 -24.31 10.55 -15.45
C GLU A 594 -23.03 9.98 -16.11
N ARG A 595 -22.98 8.66 -16.32
CA ARG A 595 -21.83 7.95 -16.90
C ARG A 595 -20.51 8.29 -16.21
N GLU A 596 -20.58 8.46 -14.89
CA GLU A 596 -19.51 9.02 -14.08
C GLU A 596 -18.18 8.27 -14.19
N ILE A 597 -17.11 9.00 -14.50
CA ILE A 597 -15.72 8.62 -14.32
C ILE A 597 -15.13 9.49 -13.22
N LEU A 598 -14.62 8.86 -12.18
CA LEU A 598 -14.09 9.53 -11.00
C LEU A 598 -12.57 9.63 -11.07
N PHE A 599 -12.01 10.84 -10.95
CA PHE A 599 -10.59 11.10 -10.77
C PHE A 599 -10.25 11.26 -9.29
N SER A 600 -9.18 10.60 -8.86
CA SER A 600 -8.64 10.78 -7.51
C SER A 600 -7.99 12.15 -7.38
N ARG A 601 -8.10 12.76 -6.20
CA ARG A 601 -7.32 13.96 -5.88
C ARG A 601 -5.81 13.71 -6.01
N SER A 602 -5.04 14.77 -6.19
CA SER A 602 -3.58 14.63 -6.24
C SER A 602 -3.00 14.38 -4.85
N ASN A 603 -2.01 13.49 -4.79
CA ASN A 603 -1.25 13.20 -3.59
C ASN A 603 0.12 13.90 -3.68
N ILE A 604 0.51 14.70 -2.70
CA ILE A 604 1.81 15.39 -2.65
C ILE A 604 2.90 14.54 -1.95
N PHE A 605 2.57 13.37 -1.41
CA PHE A 605 3.57 12.47 -0.83
C PHE A 605 4.55 11.95 -1.90
N GLY A 606 5.74 12.55 -1.96
CA GLY A 606 6.81 12.14 -2.87
C GLY A 606 7.84 13.22 -3.14
N ASN A 607 9.02 12.83 -3.61
CA ASN A 607 10.02 13.78 -4.11
C ASN A 607 9.42 14.61 -5.25
N ASP A 608 9.65 15.93 -5.25
CA ASP A 608 9.15 16.89 -6.26
C ASP A 608 9.40 16.44 -7.72
N LYS A 609 10.44 15.63 -7.96
CA LYS A 609 10.74 15.06 -9.28
C LYS A 609 9.65 14.14 -9.83
N ASN A 610 9.04 13.31 -8.97
CA ASN A 610 7.99 12.38 -9.42
C ASN A 610 6.69 13.12 -9.72
N HIS A 611 6.44 14.24 -9.02
CA HIS A 611 5.24 15.06 -9.21
C HIS A 611 5.18 15.66 -10.61
N GLN A 612 6.29 16.18 -11.11
CA GLN A 612 6.34 16.74 -12.48
C GLN A 612 6.00 15.71 -13.56
N GLU A 613 6.29 14.43 -13.35
CA GLU A 613 5.98 13.39 -14.33
C GLU A 613 4.51 12.96 -14.32
N ASN A 614 3.83 13.16 -13.18
CA ASN A 614 2.44 12.76 -12.97
C ASN A 614 1.47 13.96 -13.01
N ALA A 615 1.98 15.17 -13.27
CA ALA A 615 1.20 16.39 -13.33
C ALA A 615 0.35 16.50 -14.61
N TRP A 616 -0.63 17.39 -14.58
CA TRP A 616 -1.44 17.81 -15.71
C TRP A 616 -1.26 19.31 -15.93
N ASN A 617 -1.36 19.74 -17.18
CA ASN A 617 -1.38 21.12 -17.59
C ASN A 617 -2.82 21.56 -17.89
N ALA A 618 -3.03 22.86 -17.92
CA ALA A 618 -4.31 23.46 -18.26
C ALA A 618 -4.13 24.59 -19.26
N SER A 619 -5.00 24.63 -20.26
CA SER A 619 -5.06 25.70 -21.28
C SER A 619 -6.51 26.08 -21.54
N ILE A 620 -6.77 27.36 -21.85
CA ILE A 620 -8.10 27.80 -22.29
C ILE A 620 -8.31 27.28 -23.71
N GLU A 621 -9.32 26.45 -23.89
CA GLU A 621 -9.69 25.87 -25.19
C GLU A 621 -10.71 26.76 -25.91
N ASN A 622 -11.70 27.24 -25.18
CA ASN A 622 -12.73 28.16 -25.67
C ASN A 622 -13.17 29.08 -24.53
N GLU A 623 -13.57 30.30 -24.84
CA GLU A 623 -14.09 31.24 -23.86
C GLU A 623 -15.20 32.09 -24.48
N SER A 624 -16.40 31.99 -23.92
CA SER A 624 -17.50 32.91 -24.18
C SER A 624 -17.73 33.82 -22.97
N ASP A 625 -18.70 34.73 -23.09
CA ASP A 625 -19.11 35.60 -21.98
C ASP A 625 -19.52 34.78 -20.76
N ASP A 626 -20.24 33.67 -20.97
CA ASP A 626 -20.84 32.87 -19.91
C ASP A 626 -20.05 31.59 -19.54
N ILE A 627 -19.40 30.93 -20.51
CA ILE A 627 -18.76 29.63 -20.32
C ILE A 627 -17.30 29.69 -20.76
N GLN A 628 -16.40 29.29 -19.86
CA GLN A 628 -14.99 29.04 -20.18
C GLN A 628 -14.75 27.53 -20.27
N THR A 629 -14.16 27.05 -21.36
CA THR A 629 -13.73 25.65 -21.48
C THR A 629 -12.22 25.56 -21.28
N ILE A 630 -11.80 24.77 -20.30
CA ILE A 630 -10.39 24.55 -19.96
C ILE A 630 -10.01 23.13 -20.33
N LEU A 631 -9.08 22.98 -21.26
CA LEU A 631 -8.49 21.71 -21.63
C LEU A 631 -7.42 21.31 -20.61
N LEU A 632 -7.55 20.11 -20.06
CA LEU A 632 -6.61 19.46 -19.16
C LEU A 632 -5.89 18.33 -19.89
N THR A 633 -4.57 18.42 -19.94
CA THR A 633 -3.68 17.46 -20.62
C THR A 633 -2.63 16.93 -19.65
N TRP A 634 -2.11 15.74 -19.90
CA TRP A 634 -1.01 15.22 -19.08
C TRP A 634 0.29 15.98 -19.42
N THR A 635 1.06 16.42 -18.42
CA THR A 635 2.24 17.28 -18.65
C THR A 635 3.27 16.63 -19.59
N LYS A 636 3.47 15.32 -19.49
CA LYS A 636 4.37 14.60 -20.40
C LYS A 636 3.80 14.41 -21.80
N TYR A 637 2.48 14.43 -21.98
CA TYR A 637 1.91 14.43 -23.31
C TYR A 637 2.28 15.72 -24.03
N ASP A 638 2.04 16.88 -23.41
CA ASP A 638 2.37 18.19 -23.98
C ASP A 638 3.86 18.35 -24.25
N GLN A 639 4.71 17.88 -23.31
CA GLN A 639 6.17 17.96 -23.44
C GLN A 639 6.69 17.34 -24.75
N PHE A 640 6.05 16.28 -25.24
CA PHE A 640 6.51 15.54 -26.41
C PHE A 640 5.58 15.70 -27.63
N PHE A 641 4.46 16.41 -27.51
CA PHE A 641 3.42 16.47 -28.54
C PHE A 641 3.96 17.02 -29.87
N ASP A 642 4.54 18.22 -29.86
CA ASP A 642 5.03 18.87 -31.08
C ASP A 642 6.16 18.09 -31.76
N GLN A 643 7.12 17.59 -30.96
CA GLN A 643 8.22 16.76 -31.46
C GLN A 643 7.70 15.46 -32.09
N THR A 644 6.68 14.87 -31.48
CA THR A 644 6.04 13.65 -31.98
C THR A 644 5.37 13.92 -33.33
N LEU A 645 4.62 15.02 -33.45
CA LEU A 645 4.00 15.42 -34.72
C LEU A 645 5.03 15.79 -35.79
N GLN A 646 6.11 16.49 -35.42
CA GLN A 646 7.19 16.84 -36.34
C GLN A 646 7.85 15.59 -36.94
N ILE A 647 8.24 14.63 -36.09
CA ILE A 647 8.80 13.36 -36.57
C ILE A 647 7.76 12.61 -37.40
N SER A 648 6.50 12.55 -36.95
CA SER A 648 5.44 11.87 -37.70
C SER A 648 5.30 12.41 -39.13
N ARG A 649 5.29 13.73 -39.31
CA ARG A 649 5.25 14.38 -40.63
C ARG A 649 6.47 14.06 -41.48
N LEU A 650 7.68 14.10 -40.91
CA LEU A 650 8.92 13.77 -41.62
C LEU A 650 8.95 12.33 -42.16
N TRP A 651 8.21 11.43 -41.51
CA TRP A 651 8.09 10.03 -41.90
C TRP A 651 6.76 9.73 -42.62
N ASN A 652 6.06 10.75 -43.15
CA ASN A 652 4.75 10.61 -43.80
C ASN A 652 3.75 9.77 -42.98
N HIS A 653 3.74 9.97 -41.66
CA HIS A 653 2.89 9.27 -40.71
C HIS A 653 3.04 7.73 -40.70
N SER A 654 4.16 7.21 -41.19
CA SER A 654 4.41 5.76 -41.30
C SER A 654 4.67 5.04 -39.96
N PHE A 655 4.85 5.79 -38.87
CA PHE A 655 4.98 5.25 -37.52
C PHE A 655 3.79 5.61 -36.65
N ASP A 656 3.38 4.68 -35.79
CA ASP A 656 2.51 4.97 -34.64
C ASP A 656 3.11 6.08 -33.76
N LEU A 657 2.29 7.06 -33.37
CA LEU A 657 2.73 8.20 -32.56
C LEU A 657 3.30 7.77 -31.19
N ASN A 658 2.82 6.65 -30.63
CA ASN A 658 3.36 6.08 -29.40
C ASN A 658 4.77 5.50 -29.59
N VAL A 659 5.08 4.95 -30.77
CA VAL A 659 6.45 4.49 -31.11
C VAL A 659 7.40 5.68 -31.14
N ILE A 660 6.99 6.78 -31.79
CA ILE A 660 7.75 8.03 -31.85
C ILE A 660 7.97 8.59 -30.44
N TYR A 661 6.92 8.62 -29.62
CA TYR A 661 7.01 9.07 -28.23
C TYR A 661 7.99 8.22 -27.41
N ILE A 662 7.96 6.89 -27.53
CA ILE A 662 8.93 6.01 -26.85
C ILE A 662 10.35 6.35 -27.29
N ALA A 663 10.57 6.55 -28.58
CA ALA A 663 11.88 6.91 -29.12
C ALA A 663 12.37 8.24 -28.55
N LEU A 664 11.52 9.28 -28.55
CA LEU A 664 11.83 10.60 -27.97
C LEU A 664 12.11 10.51 -26.47
N LYS A 665 11.32 9.74 -25.72
CA LYS A 665 11.52 9.55 -24.28
C LYS A 665 12.82 8.82 -23.99
N HIS A 666 13.15 7.80 -24.79
CA HIS A 666 14.41 7.07 -24.67
C HIS A 666 15.62 7.97 -24.96
N CYS A 667 15.52 8.77 -26.03
CA CYS A 667 16.56 9.70 -26.48
C CYS A 667 16.41 11.11 -25.87
N TYR A 668 15.78 11.23 -24.70
CA TYR A 668 15.41 12.55 -24.16
C TYR A 668 16.62 13.47 -23.95
N LYS A 669 17.80 12.91 -23.64
CA LYS A 669 19.03 13.69 -23.43
C LYS A 669 19.75 14.04 -24.73
N GLU A 670 19.63 13.18 -25.73
CA GLU A 670 20.28 13.26 -27.03
C GLU A 670 19.43 14.08 -28.04
N GLY A 671 18.13 14.22 -27.76
CA GLY A 671 17.21 15.07 -28.51
C GLY A 671 16.55 14.41 -29.72
N VAL A 672 15.84 15.22 -30.48
CA VAL A 672 14.97 14.80 -31.61
C VAL A 672 15.76 14.05 -32.71
N ASN A 673 17.00 14.44 -33.00
CA ASN A 673 17.81 13.80 -34.04
C ASN A 673 18.21 12.36 -33.66
N ALA A 674 18.54 12.12 -32.39
CA ALA A 674 18.81 10.76 -31.91
C ALA A 674 17.56 9.88 -31.97
N ALA A 675 16.38 10.43 -31.68
CA ALA A 675 15.12 9.71 -31.84
C ALA A 675 14.85 9.35 -33.31
N LYS A 676 15.12 10.26 -34.26
CA LYS A 676 15.00 9.98 -35.71
C LYS A 676 15.93 8.86 -36.15
N GLU A 677 17.18 8.90 -35.71
CA GLU A 677 18.17 7.86 -36.02
C GLU A 677 17.76 6.50 -35.44
N LEU A 678 17.25 6.48 -34.20
CA LEU A 678 16.71 5.26 -33.59
C LEU A 678 15.52 4.68 -34.36
N LEU A 679 14.61 5.53 -34.84
CA LEU A 679 13.47 5.13 -35.67
C LEU A 679 13.91 4.63 -37.05
N HIS A 680 14.94 5.24 -37.65
CA HIS A 680 15.54 4.75 -38.88
C HIS A 680 16.11 3.34 -38.71
N GLN A 681 16.92 3.13 -37.66
CA GLN A 681 17.46 1.81 -37.32
C GLN A 681 16.37 0.79 -37.02
N PHE A 682 15.27 1.22 -36.38
CA PHE A 682 14.12 0.36 -36.16
C PHE A 682 13.46 -0.06 -37.48
N GLN A 683 13.28 0.85 -38.42
CA GLN A 683 12.68 0.53 -39.72
C GLN A 683 13.53 -0.44 -40.53
N GLU A 684 14.85 -0.24 -40.56
CA GLU A 684 15.79 -1.18 -41.18
C GLU A 684 15.73 -2.56 -40.50
N TRP A 685 15.65 -2.57 -39.18
CA TRP A 685 15.55 -3.80 -38.41
C TRP A 685 14.21 -4.52 -38.65
N LYS A 686 13.09 -3.79 -38.77
CA LYS A 686 11.73 -4.28 -39.04
C LYS A 686 11.63 -4.95 -40.41
N ARG A 687 12.37 -4.48 -41.42
CA ARG A 687 12.39 -5.06 -42.79
C ARG A 687 12.98 -6.47 -42.87
N LYS A 688 13.78 -6.90 -41.91
CA LYS A 688 14.40 -8.25 -41.93
C LYS A 688 13.36 -9.30 -41.53
N ALA A 689 12.94 -10.18 -42.46
CA ALA A 689 11.89 -11.18 -42.24
C ALA A 689 12.08 -12.04 -40.98
N LYS A 690 13.33 -12.45 -40.69
CA LYS A 690 13.70 -13.21 -39.48
C LYS A 690 13.32 -12.52 -38.17
N ASN A 691 13.34 -11.18 -38.13
CA ASN A 691 12.99 -10.42 -36.94
C ASN A 691 11.48 -10.38 -36.72
N LYS A 692 10.71 -10.24 -37.79
CA LYS A 692 9.24 -10.25 -37.77
C LYS A 692 8.70 -11.60 -37.29
N GLN A 693 9.19 -12.70 -37.86
CA GLN A 693 8.82 -14.06 -37.45
C GLN A 693 9.07 -14.30 -35.95
N LYS A 694 10.25 -13.91 -35.46
CA LYS A 694 10.59 -14.01 -34.02
C LYS A 694 9.71 -13.15 -33.11
N PHE A 695 9.17 -12.05 -33.63
CA PHE A 695 8.25 -11.21 -32.89
C PHE A 695 6.84 -11.82 -32.87
N GLU A 696 6.37 -12.39 -33.99
CA GLU A 696 5.07 -13.07 -34.08
C GLU A 696 4.97 -14.23 -33.07
N GLU A 697 6.06 -14.98 -32.85
CA GLU A 697 6.17 -16.00 -31.79
C GLU A 697 6.01 -15.44 -30.35
N LEU A 698 6.26 -14.14 -30.16
CA LEU A 698 6.18 -13.45 -28.87
C LEU A 698 4.92 -12.57 -28.73
N ALA A 699 4.24 -12.24 -29.83
CA ALA A 699 3.11 -11.31 -29.86
C ALA A 699 1.98 -11.74 -28.92
N SER A 700 1.63 -13.03 -28.91
CA SER A 700 0.60 -13.58 -28.01
C SER A 700 0.95 -13.41 -26.52
N LYS A 701 2.24 -13.49 -26.16
CA LYS A 701 2.70 -13.23 -24.78
C LYS A 701 2.55 -11.76 -24.38
N PHE A 702 2.68 -10.85 -25.34
CA PHE A 702 2.42 -9.44 -25.11
C PHE A 702 0.92 -9.19 -24.94
N GLU A 703 0.06 -9.75 -25.79
CA GLU A 703 -1.39 -9.60 -25.66
C GLU A 703 -1.90 -10.08 -24.30
N GLN A 704 -1.44 -11.26 -23.83
CA GLN A 704 -1.75 -11.78 -22.48
C GLN A 704 -1.31 -10.85 -21.33
N LYS A 705 -0.43 -9.89 -21.61
CA LYS A 705 0.05 -8.89 -20.67
C LYS A 705 -0.44 -7.47 -21.01
N ARG A 706 -1.65 -7.36 -21.59
CA ARG A 706 -2.33 -6.07 -21.86
C ARG A 706 -1.56 -5.16 -22.83
N CYS A 707 -0.75 -5.76 -23.70
CA CYS A 707 0.03 -5.03 -24.67
C CYS A 707 -0.72 -4.90 -26.01
N CYS A 708 -1.78 -4.11 -26.09
CA CYS A 708 -2.67 -4.14 -27.27
C CYS A 708 -2.12 -3.41 -28.52
N ASN A 709 -0.98 -2.70 -28.45
CA ASN A 709 -0.37 -2.01 -29.60
C ASN A 709 0.81 -2.78 -30.18
N ASN A 710 0.59 -3.51 -31.27
CA ASN A 710 1.61 -4.36 -31.89
C ASN A 710 2.84 -3.60 -32.41
N GLU A 711 2.70 -2.35 -32.89
CA GLU A 711 3.85 -1.57 -33.34
C GLU A 711 4.74 -1.14 -32.17
N VAL A 712 4.13 -0.69 -31.08
CA VAL A 712 4.82 -0.38 -29.81
C VAL A 712 5.53 -1.62 -29.28
N ASN A 713 4.86 -2.78 -29.30
CA ASN A 713 5.44 -4.04 -28.83
C ASN A 713 6.67 -4.42 -29.67
N LEU A 714 6.56 -4.32 -31.00
CA LEU A 714 7.64 -4.60 -31.92
C LEU A 714 8.84 -3.66 -31.71
N PHE A 715 8.57 -2.36 -31.47
CA PHE A 715 9.61 -1.38 -31.15
C PHE A 715 10.30 -1.68 -29.82
N CYS A 716 9.55 -2.04 -28.77
CA CYS A 716 10.14 -2.43 -27.48
C CYS A 716 11.03 -3.67 -27.61
N TYR A 717 10.60 -4.65 -28.41
CA TYR A 717 11.40 -5.84 -28.70
C TYR A 717 12.70 -5.49 -29.46
N PHE A 718 12.64 -4.55 -30.42
CA PHE A 718 13.83 -4.00 -31.09
C PHE A 718 14.80 -3.36 -30.08
N LEU A 719 14.30 -2.46 -29.22
CA LEU A 719 15.14 -1.77 -28.23
C LEU A 719 15.87 -2.76 -27.31
N PHE A 720 15.17 -3.82 -26.91
CA PHE A 720 15.79 -4.90 -26.15
C PHE A 720 16.88 -5.62 -26.95
N LYS A 721 16.60 -6.04 -28.19
CA LYS A 721 17.56 -6.79 -29.03
C LYS A 721 18.82 -6.00 -29.34
N LYS A 722 18.71 -4.68 -29.42
CA LYS A 722 19.83 -3.76 -29.62
C LYS A 722 20.51 -3.32 -28.33
N ASN A 723 20.16 -3.93 -27.18
CA ASN A 723 20.77 -3.65 -25.90
C ASN A 723 20.54 -2.21 -25.37
N TYR A 724 19.63 -1.44 -25.97
CA TYR A 724 19.23 -0.13 -25.43
C TYR A 724 18.54 -0.23 -24.07
N LEU A 725 17.98 -1.41 -23.75
CA LEU A 725 17.32 -1.71 -22.48
C LEU A 725 18.14 -2.69 -21.61
N GLN A 726 19.48 -2.65 -21.69
CA GLN A 726 20.41 -3.54 -20.97
C GLN A 726 20.11 -3.68 -19.46
N LYS A 727 19.61 -2.62 -18.81
CA LYS A 727 19.28 -2.65 -17.37
C LYS A 727 18.14 -3.62 -17.02
N VAL A 728 17.28 -3.98 -17.98
CA VAL A 728 16.01 -4.71 -17.73
C VAL A 728 16.13 -6.23 -18.01
N GLY A 729 17.23 -6.67 -18.63
CA GLY A 729 17.65 -8.08 -18.70
C GLY A 729 16.83 -9.03 -19.60
N GLN A 730 15.57 -8.73 -19.96
CA GLN A 730 14.75 -9.52 -20.90
C GLN A 730 13.78 -8.62 -21.74
N PRO A 731 13.40 -8.99 -22.98
CA PRO A 731 12.57 -8.15 -23.85
C PRO A 731 11.16 -7.94 -23.30
N LEU A 732 10.57 -9.02 -22.77
CA LEU A 732 9.26 -8.99 -22.13
C LEU A 732 9.26 -8.09 -20.89
N LYS A 733 10.34 -8.13 -20.08
CA LYS A 733 10.51 -7.25 -18.92
C LYS A 733 10.71 -5.79 -19.34
N ALA A 734 11.39 -5.55 -20.44
CA ALA A 734 11.67 -4.23 -20.98
C ALA A 734 10.40 -3.55 -21.51
N GLN A 735 9.53 -4.32 -22.19
CA GLN A 735 8.22 -3.83 -22.61
C GLN A 735 7.25 -3.68 -21.44
N LEU A 736 7.22 -4.62 -20.49
CA LEU A 736 6.37 -4.51 -19.32
C LEU A 736 6.82 -3.38 -18.38
N TYR A 737 8.11 -3.06 -18.35
CA TYR A 737 8.64 -1.84 -17.74
C TYR A 737 8.10 -0.60 -18.48
N LEU A 738 8.18 -0.58 -19.82
CA LEU A 738 7.60 0.50 -20.63
C LEU A 738 6.07 0.59 -20.50
N GLN A 739 5.35 -0.50 -20.24
CA GLN A 739 3.90 -0.48 -20.02
C GLN A 739 3.47 -0.22 -18.58
N SER A 740 4.31 -0.55 -17.60
CA SER A 740 4.14 -0.01 -16.24
C SER A 740 4.25 1.52 -16.23
N ILE A 741 4.86 2.09 -17.28
CA ILE A 741 4.92 3.54 -17.56
C ILE A 741 3.71 4.00 -18.43
N LYS A 742 2.73 3.13 -18.73
CA LYS A 742 1.47 3.40 -19.44
C LYS A 742 1.61 4.11 -20.81
N VAL A 743 2.60 3.71 -21.59
CA VAL A 743 3.15 4.48 -22.72
C VAL A 743 2.25 4.65 -23.97
N CYS A 744 0.98 4.24 -23.94
CA CYS A 744 0.05 4.48 -25.06
C CYS A 744 -0.68 5.83 -24.92
N HIS A 745 0.03 6.95 -24.88
CA HIS A 745 -0.56 8.27 -24.59
C HIS A 745 -1.20 8.95 -25.80
N PHE A 746 -0.78 8.60 -27.01
CA PHE A 746 -1.30 9.16 -28.25
C PHE A 746 -2.48 8.32 -28.76
N VAL A 747 -3.50 9.03 -29.21
CA VAL A 747 -4.80 8.49 -29.57
C VAL A 747 -4.95 8.44 -31.09
N LYS A 748 -5.62 7.41 -31.64
CA LYS A 748 -5.93 7.34 -33.09
C LYS A 748 -6.72 8.54 -33.61
N LYS A 749 -7.54 9.19 -32.78
CA LYS A 749 -8.30 10.40 -33.13
C LYS A 749 -7.40 11.56 -33.59
N ILE A 750 -6.17 11.67 -33.07
CA ILE A 750 -5.16 12.65 -33.53
C ILE A 750 -4.72 12.36 -34.97
N GLN A 751 -4.69 11.10 -35.40
CA GLN A 751 -4.44 10.75 -36.80
C GLN A 751 -5.60 11.19 -37.71
N LYS A 752 -6.82 11.26 -37.17
CA LYS A 752 -8.01 11.66 -37.93
C LYS A 752 -8.16 13.17 -38.08
N SER A 753 -7.70 13.99 -37.14
CA SER A 753 -7.76 15.45 -37.22
C SER A 753 -6.63 16.08 -38.03
N LEU A 754 -5.68 15.29 -38.55
CA LEU A 754 -4.74 15.76 -39.56
C LEU A 754 -5.51 16.15 -40.84
N PRO A 755 -5.17 17.28 -41.50
CA PRO A 755 -5.87 17.78 -42.67
C PRO A 755 -6.12 16.69 -43.73
N ASN A 756 -7.32 16.66 -44.32
CA ASN A 756 -7.71 15.67 -45.34
C ASN A 756 -6.75 15.59 -46.55
N ALA A 757 -5.96 16.64 -46.82
CA ALA A 757 -4.91 16.64 -47.84
C ALA A 757 -3.76 15.64 -47.58
N ILE A 758 -3.73 15.01 -46.40
CA ILE A 758 -2.69 14.06 -45.96
C ILE A 758 -3.23 12.61 -45.91
N ARG A 759 -4.52 12.39 -46.22
CA ARG A 759 -5.17 11.05 -46.19
C ARG A 759 -5.13 10.27 -47.51
N ILE A 760 -4.34 10.71 -48.51
CA ILE A 760 -4.19 10.01 -49.80
C ILE A 760 -2.93 9.14 -49.79
#